data_AF-A0A8H3IR08-F1
#
_entry.id   AF-A0A8H3IR08-F1
#
_cell.length_a   1.000
_cell.length_b   1.000
_cell.length_c   1.000
_cell.angle_alpha   90.00
_cell.angle_beta   90.00
_cell.angle_gamma   90.00
#
_symmetry.space_group_name_H-M   'P 1'
#
loop_
_entity.id
_entity.type
_entity.pdbx_description
1 polymer ?
#
loop_
_entity_poly.entity_id
_entity_poly.type
_entity_poly.pdbx_seq_one_letter_code
_entity_poly.pdbx_strand_id
1 'polypeptide(L)'
;MVMITPALPALSPDIVSLYYTKDALLENLPIVIFYGPSVTANSTHNSSRIQAHVYSLAGFQSFARLTIAPTSPVYAAVHHLPTEKQGDEVYRGLAVGLLSYFAGIPKATKEALKDLVARRRPNRLAPAMFDEMHAGDLAARMIKVDDSKDCIAYTMSALSSQIISWVDMDVVLPPGTIERVMSTQEGDQAPSIDDNGLPLYQYGDLTALISSLGSPTFLPSSKLKRAPSRPTAHSKNKSLTKDQKISLRREMCEMLDTEKRYVDKIYEVVHVMAKDFAASSQSADAVKIVERLFPESLARILAASTAFHDEIEKVLEETEDDAIKDIEVASATECSGLATKSSRRDPTGTTTFAKTLLQWFPKFTNPYQDYMRSSADLSEILAEAYQVEALISAKIQEMGEQRLRSALIEPIQRLPRYSLLIENMVALLPASHPALASLLKAKDVVTDICALDTGGSNDSTRAVACLRSLVKDWPPACSPHGRLVTAADVVELEPPYLETPKGKACVMVLFPEACILLRKDTASALSARGVIAEIERPAIRLNARADEAAKSLTFSCELPLSALHISHSEDGRLMWLRCSAPSPSNLSSLPSTGYTKVIALLSSYERKAARLSEEIARSRIEGRHAESLRDSDKWTLRTVDHLTAGLGVLAAIFEDSGPNGDHATQPTSNIKLVIGSSTSTKSILAADSHVDTAICVTFLENSMYRVDCRPVNGSASTDTTTAENFSELLLKNCRWIYVVDRNPS
;
A
#
# COMPACT_ATOMS: atom_id res chain seq x y z
N MET A 1 8.42 14.56 5.51
CA MET A 1 8.77 13.28 6.15
C MET A 1 8.80 13.53 7.63
N VAL A 2 8.23 12.66 8.46
CA VAL A 2 8.33 12.81 9.92
C VAL A 2 9.58 12.08 10.39
N MET A 3 10.57 12.84 10.86
CA MET A 3 11.72 12.27 11.55
C MET A 3 11.31 11.83 12.96
N ILE A 4 11.45 10.53 13.22
CA ILE A 4 11.12 9.87 14.48
C ILE A 4 12.32 9.94 15.43
N THR A 5 13.51 9.71 14.88
CA THR A 5 14.78 9.79 15.61
C THR A 5 15.55 10.97 15.03
N PRO A 6 15.84 12.02 15.83
CA PRO A 6 16.64 13.14 15.34
C PRO A 6 18.03 12.63 14.96
N ALA A 7 18.63 13.23 13.94
CA ALA A 7 19.99 12.92 13.55
C ALA A 7 20.90 13.03 14.77
N LEU A 8 21.74 12.02 14.98
CA LEU A 8 22.74 12.05 16.03
C LEU A 8 23.64 13.28 15.86
N PRO A 9 24.14 13.87 16.98
CA PRO A 9 25.15 14.91 16.90
C PRO A 9 26.33 14.44 16.06
N ALA A 10 26.84 15.29 15.18
CA ALA A 10 28.01 14.96 14.37
C ALA A 10 29.22 14.73 15.28
N LEU A 11 29.56 13.45 15.50
CA LEU A 11 30.75 13.06 16.25
C LEU A 11 31.96 13.18 15.33
N SER A 12 32.88 14.10 15.66
CA SER A 12 34.15 14.19 14.94
C SER A 12 35.17 13.22 15.57
N PRO A 13 35.74 12.27 14.80
CA PRO A 13 36.72 11.32 15.32
C PRO A 13 38.01 11.99 15.79
N ASP A 14 38.29 13.20 15.31
CA ASP A 14 39.50 13.94 15.65
C ASP A 14 39.37 14.68 17.01
N ILE A 15 38.15 14.87 17.50
CA ILE A 15 37.86 15.63 18.72
C ILE A 15 37.44 14.70 19.87
N VAL A 16 36.87 13.54 19.55
CA VAL A 16 36.18 12.70 20.54
C VAL A 16 36.84 11.32 20.64
N SER A 17 37.18 10.92 21.87
CA SER A 17 37.69 9.60 22.23
C SER A 17 36.58 8.70 22.76
N LEU A 18 36.63 7.42 22.39
CA LEU A 18 35.65 6.42 22.80
C LEU A 18 36.08 5.71 24.08
N TYR A 19 35.17 5.62 25.05
CA TYR A 19 35.33 4.82 26.25
C TYR A 19 34.15 3.87 26.41
N TYR A 20 34.43 2.67 26.93
CA TYR A 20 33.46 1.60 27.07
C TYR A 20 33.59 0.90 28.42
N THR A 21 32.46 0.47 28.98
CA THR A 21 32.39 -0.40 30.15
C THR A 21 31.17 -1.31 30.10
N LYS A 22 31.12 -2.33 30.97
CA LYS A 22 29.93 -3.14 31.22
C LYS A 22 29.38 -2.80 32.60
N ASP A 23 28.08 -2.60 32.67
CA ASP A 23 27.40 -2.29 33.92
C ASP A 23 27.04 -3.57 34.68
N ALA A 24 27.77 -3.87 35.75
CA ALA A 24 27.55 -5.05 36.58
C ALA A 24 26.19 -5.06 37.31
N LEU A 25 25.61 -3.88 37.57
CA LEU A 25 24.30 -3.74 38.22
C LEU A 25 23.18 -4.00 37.21
N LEU A 26 23.38 -3.62 35.95
CA LEU A 26 22.50 -3.92 34.82
C LEU A 26 23.01 -5.15 34.03
N GLU A 27 23.34 -6.25 34.69
CA GLU A 27 23.66 -7.55 34.05
C GLU A 27 24.77 -7.54 32.97
N ASN A 28 25.79 -6.73 33.17
CA ASN A 28 26.91 -6.52 32.25
C ASN A 28 26.49 -5.92 30.90
N LEU A 29 25.39 -5.16 30.88
CA LEU A 29 24.97 -4.42 29.70
C LEU A 29 26.02 -3.36 29.33
N PRO A 30 26.32 -3.19 28.02
CA PRO A 30 27.36 -2.29 27.56
C PRO A 30 26.93 -0.83 27.71
N ILE A 31 27.84 0.01 28.21
CA ILE A 31 27.72 1.47 28.21
C ILE A 31 28.90 2.04 27.43
N VAL A 32 28.59 2.91 26.48
CA VAL A 32 29.56 3.53 25.57
C VAL A 32 29.47 5.04 25.73
N ILE A 33 30.60 5.70 25.93
CA ILE A 33 30.67 7.17 26.06
C ILE A 33 31.74 7.74 25.13
N PHE A 34 31.34 8.73 24.35
CA PHE A 34 32.21 9.53 23.52
C PHE A 34 32.56 10.81 24.27
N TYR A 35 33.83 10.99 24.62
CA TYR A 35 34.34 12.09 25.44
C TYR A 35 35.34 12.95 24.66
N GLY A 36 35.22 14.27 24.73
CA GLY A 36 36.18 15.20 24.15
C GLY A 36 36.13 16.60 24.78
N PRO A 37 37.11 17.47 24.46
CA PRO A 37 37.06 18.88 24.85
C PRO A 37 35.97 19.62 24.06
N SER A 38 35.30 20.59 24.69
CA SER A 38 34.33 21.48 24.02
C SER A 38 35.02 22.77 23.57
N VAL A 39 35.16 22.98 22.25
CA VAL A 39 35.85 24.15 21.68
C VAL A 39 34.95 25.40 21.77
N THR A 40 35.12 26.23 22.80
CA THR A 40 34.51 27.56 22.88
C THR A 40 35.52 28.57 23.39
N ALA A 41 35.64 29.72 22.72
CA ALA A 41 36.70 30.72 22.89
C ALA A 41 36.78 31.45 24.26
N ASN A 42 35.91 31.13 25.22
CA ASN A 42 35.83 31.82 26.52
C ASN A 42 35.94 30.83 27.70
N SER A 43 37.04 30.08 27.80
CA SER A 43 37.33 29.22 28.97
C SER A 43 37.89 30.06 30.12
N THR A 44 37.19 30.10 31.25
CA THR A 44 37.73 30.60 32.52
C THR A 44 38.65 29.54 33.14
N HIS A 45 39.77 29.95 33.74
CA HIS A 45 40.82 29.06 34.28
C HIS A 45 40.38 28.01 35.35
N ASN A 46 39.15 28.09 35.87
CA ASN A 46 38.65 27.22 36.95
C ASN A 46 37.57 26.21 36.52
N SER A 47 37.17 26.15 35.24
CA SER A 47 36.16 25.19 34.79
C SER A 47 36.55 24.56 33.45
N SER A 48 36.77 23.25 33.45
CA SER A 48 36.95 22.48 32.22
C SER A 48 35.58 22.23 31.57
N ARG A 49 35.45 22.60 30.29
CA ARG A 49 34.25 22.32 29.48
C ARG A 49 34.50 21.13 28.59
N ILE A 50 33.65 20.12 28.72
CA ILE A 50 33.75 18.86 27.97
C ILE A 50 32.50 18.67 27.11
N GLN A 51 32.61 17.80 26.13
CA GLN A 51 31.47 17.17 25.47
C GLN A 51 31.46 15.67 25.84
N ALA A 52 30.26 15.16 26.11
CA ALA A 52 30.04 13.78 26.51
C ALA A 52 28.77 13.26 25.82
N HIS A 53 28.88 12.16 25.08
CA HIS A 53 27.73 11.53 24.43
C HIS A 53 27.63 10.08 24.91
N VAL A 54 26.57 9.76 25.65
CA VAL A 54 26.41 8.47 26.35
C VAL A 54 25.35 7.63 25.65
N TYR A 55 25.73 6.42 25.25
CA TYR A 55 24.87 5.41 24.66
C TYR A 55 24.73 4.23 25.63
N SER A 56 23.50 3.92 26.02
CA SER A 56 23.17 2.71 26.77
C SER A 56 21.80 2.16 26.34
N LEU A 57 21.39 1.02 26.90
CA LEU A 57 20.05 0.49 26.69
C LEU A 57 18.93 1.38 27.21
N ALA A 58 19.21 2.26 28.18
CA ALA A 58 18.24 3.23 28.67
C ALA A 58 17.99 4.38 27.67
N GLY A 59 18.73 4.42 26.57
CA GLY A 59 18.66 5.44 25.53
C GLY A 59 19.98 6.18 25.33
N PHE A 60 19.93 7.20 24.48
CA PHE A 60 21.09 8.04 24.16
C PHE A 60 20.90 9.45 24.70
N GLN A 61 21.96 10.04 25.25
CA GLN A 61 21.97 11.47 25.58
C GLN A 61 23.28 12.13 25.15
N SER A 62 23.15 13.32 24.58
CA SER A 62 24.25 14.11 24.06
C SER A 62 24.42 15.40 24.85
N PHE A 63 25.60 15.59 25.44
CA PHE A 63 25.99 16.83 26.10
C PHE A 63 27.10 17.49 25.29
N ALA A 64 26.73 18.40 24.37
CA ALA A 64 27.71 19.14 23.57
C ALA A 64 28.54 20.15 24.41
N ARG A 65 28.02 20.56 25.57
CA ARG A 65 28.71 21.47 26.49
C ARG A 65 28.35 21.15 27.94
N LEU A 66 29.23 20.43 28.62
CA LEU A 66 29.12 20.10 30.03
C LEU A 66 30.26 20.79 30.80
N THR A 67 29.91 21.52 31.86
CA THR A 67 30.90 22.24 32.67
C THR A 67 31.21 21.42 33.91
N ILE A 68 32.48 21.07 34.09
CA ILE A 68 32.96 20.41 35.31
C ILE A 68 33.26 21.51 36.33
N ALA A 69 32.39 21.64 37.32
CA ALA A 69 32.55 22.58 38.42
C ALA A 69 32.36 21.83 39.75
N PRO A 70 33.25 21.99 40.75
CA PRO A 70 33.10 21.37 42.07
C PRO A 70 31.82 21.78 42.81
N THR A 71 31.23 22.92 42.44
CA THR A 71 29.96 23.40 43.00
C THR A 71 28.73 22.73 42.38
N SER A 72 28.90 21.93 41.34
CA SER A 72 27.81 21.25 40.65
C SER A 72 27.40 19.99 41.40
N PRO A 73 26.10 19.68 41.55
CA PRO A 73 25.65 18.46 42.23
C PRO A 73 26.14 17.18 41.52
N VAL A 74 26.34 17.24 40.19
CA VAL A 74 26.88 16.10 39.43
C VAL A 74 28.38 15.86 39.66
N TYR A 75 29.08 16.75 40.37
CA TYR A 75 30.47 16.54 40.78
C TYR A 75 30.58 15.49 41.91
N ALA A 76 29.48 15.17 42.61
CA ALA A 76 29.49 14.19 43.68
C ALA A 76 30.02 12.81 43.23
N ALA A 77 29.76 12.40 41.98
CA ALA A 77 30.29 11.17 41.39
C ALA A 77 31.84 11.13 41.35
N VAL A 78 32.51 12.28 41.29
CA VAL A 78 33.99 12.36 41.29
C VAL A 78 34.56 11.92 42.64
N HIS A 79 33.86 12.21 43.75
CA HIS A 79 34.32 11.80 45.08
C HIS A 79 34.31 10.28 45.27
N HIS A 80 33.57 9.55 44.44
CA HIS A 80 33.50 8.08 44.43
C HIS A 80 34.50 7.43 43.47
N LEU A 81 35.31 8.19 42.73
CA LEU A 81 36.41 7.64 41.94
C LEU A 81 37.58 7.21 42.84
N PRO A 82 38.39 6.21 42.44
CA PRO A 82 39.66 5.92 43.11
C PRO A 82 40.57 7.16 43.15
N THR A 83 41.29 7.36 44.25
CA THR A 83 42.12 8.57 44.48
C THR A 83 43.12 8.84 43.33
N GLU A 84 43.66 7.80 42.72
CA GLU A 84 44.54 7.88 41.55
C GLU A 84 43.85 8.50 40.33
N LYS A 85 42.56 8.21 40.13
CA LYS A 85 41.76 8.69 38.98
C LYS A 85 41.05 10.01 39.25
N GLN A 86 40.93 10.44 40.51
CA GLN A 86 40.36 11.74 40.86
C GLN A 86 41.19 12.92 40.32
N GLY A 87 42.50 12.73 40.15
CA GLY A 87 43.39 13.75 39.55
C GLY A 87 43.27 13.88 38.04
N ASP A 88 42.75 12.86 37.35
CA ASP A 88 42.65 12.84 35.90
C ASP A 88 41.40 13.59 35.42
N GLU A 89 41.59 14.57 34.54
CA GLU A 89 40.51 15.36 33.92
C GLU A 89 39.54 14.50 33.12
N VAL A 90 40.03 13.43 32.49
CA VAL A 90 39.20 12.53 31.68
C VAL A 90 38.23 11.77 32.58
N TYR A 91 38.72 11.07 33.61
CA TYR A 91 37.85 10.28 34.50
C TYR A 91 36.89 11.15 35.30
N ARG A 92 37.31 12.36 35.71
CA ARG A 92 36.40 13.37 36.28
C ARG A 92 35.27 13.71 35.31
N GLY A 93 35.62 13.95 34.04
CA GLY A 93 34.65 14.23 32.99
C GLY A 93 33.70 13.06 32.71
N LEU A 94 34.21 11.83 32.68
CA LEU A 94 33.41 10.61 32.50
C LEU A 94 32.40 10.43 33.65
N ALA A 95 32.84 10.59 34.90
CA ALA A 95 31.98 10.46 36.09
C ALA A 95 30.86 11.53 36.09
N VAL A 96 31.20 12.79 35.82
CA VAL A 96 30.23 13.90 35.74
C VAL A 96 29.27 13.69 34.56
N GLY A 97 29.77 13.20 33.42
CA GLY A 97 28.95 12.87 32.24
C GLY A 97 27.95 11.74 32.51
N LEU A 98 28.37 10.68 33.19
CA LEU A 98 27.50 9.55 33.55
C LEU A 98 26.44 9.93 34.57
N LEU A 99 26.77 10.72 35.60
CA LEU A 99 25.78 11.16 36.57
C LEU A 99 24.78 12.15 35.94
N SER A 100 25.23 13.01 35.04
CA SER A 100 24.35 13.88 34.25
C SER A 100 23.41 13.07 33.35
N TYR A 101 23.92 11.99 32.74
CA TYR A 101 23.11 11.04 31.99
C TYR A 101 22.07 10.36 32.87
N PHE A 102 22.47 9.83 34.03
CA PHE A 102 21.53 9.22 34.97
C PHE A 102 20.46 10.19 35.46
N ALA A 103 20.78 11.46 35.67
CA ALA A 103 19.79 12.48 36.00
C ALA A 103 18.79 12.70 34.84
N GLY A 104 19.24 12.60 33.59
CA GLY A 104 18.44 12.81 32.38
C GLY A 104 17.56 11.63 31.94
N ILE A 105 17.81 10.40 32.42
CA ILE A 105 16.97 9.24 32.06
C ILE A 105 15.55 9.39 32.67
N PRO A 106 14.48 9.19 31.88
CA PRO A 106 13.10 9.17 32.34
C PRO A 106 12.84 8.20 33.50
N LYS A 107 11.92 8.57 34.41
CA LYS A 107 11.61 7.74 35.59
C LYS A 107 11.05 6.36 35.19
N ALA A 108 10.14 6.33 34.20
CA ALA A 108 9.55 5.09 33.70
C ALA A 108 10.61 4.11 33.18
N THR A 109 11.64 4.61 32.46
CA THR A 109 12.74 3.78 31.96
C THR A 109 13.62 3.25 33.10
N LYS A 110 13.89 4.05 34.13
CA LYS A 110 14.63 3.61 35.32
C LYS A 110 13.88 2.52 36.07
N GLU A 111 12.57 2.67 36.23
CA GLU A 111 11.70 1.68 36.87
C GLU A 111 11.65 0.38 36.06
N ALA A 112 11.45 0.47 34.73
CA ALA A 112 11.46 -0.70 33.85
C ALA A 112 12.80 -1.47 33.89
N LEU A 113 13.93 -0.76 33.94
CA LEU A 113 15.25 -1.39 34.08
C LEU A 113 15.45 -2.03 35.46
N LYS A 114 14.99 -1.37 36.52
CA LYS A 114 15.00 -1.96 37.87
C LYS A 114 14.14 -3.22 37.94
N ASP A 115 12.95 -3.19 37.34
CA ASP A 115 12.05 -4.34 37.25
C ASP A 115 12.66 -5.49 36.44
N LEU A 116 13.35 -5.19 35.34
CA LEU A 116 14.08 -6.18 34.55
C LEU A 116 15.11 -6.92 35.41
N VAL A 117 15.91 -6.19 36.19
CA VAL A 117 16.92 -6.79 37.07
C VAL A 117 16.27 -7.53 38.25
N ALA A 118 15.21 -6.97 38.84
CA ALA A 118 14.49 -7.60 39.95
C ALA A 118 13.86 -8.93 39.56
N ARG A 119 13.28 -9.03 38.35
CA ARG A 119 12.70 -10.29 37.82
C ARG A 119 13.75 -11.38 37.61
N ARG A 120 14.97 -11.01 37.24
CA ARG A 120 16.08 -11.96 37.02
C ARG A 120 16.83 -12.32 38.32
N ARG A 121 16.75 -11.48 39.36
CA ARG A 121 17.40 -11.69 40.66
C ARG A 121 16.43 -11.44 41.84
N PRO A 122 15.44 -12.31 42.06
CA PRO A 122 14.40 -12.10 43.07
C PRO A 122 14.89 -12.11 44.53
N ASN A 123 16.12 -12.60 44.81
CA ASN A 123 16.63 -12.88 46.17
C ASN A 123 17.81 -11.98 46.64
N ARG A 124 18.06 -10.81 46.02
CA ARG A 124 19.06 -9.85 46.51
C ARG A 124 18.41 -8.50 46.81
N LEU A 125 18.82 -7.83 47.89
CA LEU A 125 18.47 -6.41 48.09
C LEU A 125 18.89 -5.65 46.83
N ALA A 126 17.96 -4.91 46.23
CA ALA A 126 18.25 -4.11 45.05
C ALA A 126 19.32 -3.07 45.42
N PRO A 127 20.51 -3.12 44.80
CA PRO A 127 21.53 -2.11 45.05
C PRO A 127 21.00 -0.74 44.63
N ALA A 128 21.53 0.33 45.22
CA ALA A 128 21.23 1.68 44.77
C ALA A 128 21.70 1.82 43.31
N MET A 129 20.76 2.02 42.40
CA MET A 129 21.01 2.14 40.96
C MET A 129 20.74 3.58 40.52
N PHE A 130 21.55 4.06 39.59
CA PHE A 130 21.48 5.42 39.01
C PHE A 130 21.82 6.55 40.01
N ASP A 131 22.71 6.28 40.97
CA ASP A 131 23.20 7.24 41.95
C ASP A 131 24.66 7.68 41.66
N GLU A 132 25.18 8.54 42.54
CA GLU A 132 26.54 9.09 42.48
C GLU A 132 27.63 8.02 42.61
N MET A 133 27.41 7.01 43.46
CA MET A 133 28.31 5.87 43.62
C MET A 133 28.37 5.03 42.34
N HIS A 134 27.21 4.71 41.76
CA HIS A 134 27.12 3.91 40.54
C HIS A 134 27.83 4.59 39.36
N ALA A 135 27.64 5.91 39.19
CA ALA A 135 28.31 6.67 38.14
C ALA A 135 29.84 6.70 38.33
N GLY A 136 30.32 6.88 39.57
CA GLY A 136 31.75 6.84 39.90
C GLY A 136 32.38 5.48 39.61
N ASP A 137 31.72 4.40 40.05
CA ASP A 137 32.17 3.02 39.82
C ASP A 137 32.25 2.66 38.33
N LEU A 138 31.29 3.11 37.53
CA LEU A 138 31.28 2.88 36.08
C LEU A 138 32.42 3.64 35.40
N ALA A 139 32.59 4.93 35.72
CA ALA A 139 33.69 5.74 35.18
C ALA A 139 35.05 5.14 35.54
N ALA A 140 35.22 4.62 36.76
CA ALA A 140 36.46 3.96 37.19
C ALA A 140 36.78 2.70 36.36
N ARG A 141 35.77 1.99 35.86
CA ARG A 141 35.93 0.76 35.04
C ARG A 141 36.01 1.02 33.54
N MET A 142 35.84 2.25 33.07
CA MET A 142 35.86 2.56 31.65
C MET A 142 37.25 2.38 31.03
N ILE A 143 37.27 1.79 29.84
CA ILE A 143 38.47 1.51 29.05
C ILE A 143 38.40 2.32 27.75
N LYS A 144 39.49 2.99 27.39
CA LYS A 144 39.61 3.72 26.12
C LYS A 144 39.74 2.74 24.96
N VAL A 145 39.01 2.99 23.88
CA VAL A 145 39.08 2.21 22.63
C VAL A 145 39.95 2.95 21.63
N ASP A 146 40.92 2.26 21.04
CA ASP A 146 41.89 2.86 20.10
C ASP A 146 41.28 3.19 18.74
N ASP A 147 40.31 2.38 18.28
CA ASP A 147 39.63 2.56 16.99
C ASP A 147 38.30 3.30 17.13
N SER A 148 38.37 4.62 17.37
CA SER A 148 37.18 5.46 17.51
C SER A 148 36.47 5.72 16.17
N LYS A 149 37.19 5.71 15.04
CA LYS A 149 36.67 6.08 13.71
C LYS A 149 35.62 5.10 13.22
N ASP A 150 35.93 3.81 13.23
CA ASP A 150 35.01 2.79 12.75
C ASP A 150 33.81 2.64 13.69
N CYS A 151 34.03 2.76 15.01
CA CYS A 151 32.95 2.75 16.00
C CYS A 151 31.97 3.91 15.83
N ILE A 152 32.45 5.12 15.52
CA ILE A 152 31.59 6.28 15.22
C ILE A 152 30.77 5.98 13.96
N ALA A 153 31.41 5.52 12.88
CA ALA A 153 30.72 5.20 11.65
C ALA A 153 29.61 4.14 11.86
N TYR A 154 29.91 3.07 12.60
CA TYR A 154 28.94 2.03 12.95
C TYR A 154 27.80 2.54 13.83
N THR A 155 28.11 3.38 14.83
CA THR A 155 27.08 3.95 15.72
C THR A 155 26.16 4.89 14.95
N MET A 156 26.71 5.75 14.10
CA MET A 156 25.93 6.68 13.26
C MET A 156 25.06 5.94 12.24
N SER A 157 25.55 4.83 11.67
CA SER A 157 24.79 3.99 10.74
C SER A 157 23.66 3.23 11.46
N ALA A 158 23.95 2.57 12.59
CA ALA A 158 22.99 1.79 13.35
C ALA A 158 21.85 2.63 13.96
N LEU A 159 22.16 3.88 14.33
CA LEU A 159 21.24 4.85 14.94
C LEU A 159 20.84 5.96 13.96
N SER A 160 20.93 5.67 12.66
CA SER A 160 20.50 6.58 11.59
C SER A 160 19.05 7.07 11.79
N SER A 161 18.78 8.26 11.25
CA SER A 161 17.47 8.90 11.32
C SER A 161 16.40 7.99 10.73
N GLN A 162 15.36 7.72 11.51
CA GLN A 162 14.21 6.94 11.07
C GLN A 162 13.06 7.85 10.69
N ILE A 163 12.41 7.54 9.58
CA ILE A 163 11.35 8.34 8.98
C ILE A 163 10.09 7.50 8.80
N ILE A 164 8.93 8.13 8.98
CA ILE A 164 7.65 7.65 8.48
C ILE A 164 7.21 8.56 7.33
N SER A 165 6.91 7.93 6.19
CA SER A 165 6.35 8.60 5.01
C SER A 165 4.85 8.46 4.88
N TRP A 166 4.25 7.36 5.34
CA TRP A 166 2.83 7.07 5.14
C TRP A 166 2.18 6.52 6.41
N VAL A 167 0.96 6.98 6.69
CA VAL A 167 0.14 6.54 7.82
C VAL A 167 -1.30 6.32 7.34
N ASP A 168 -1.95 5.28 7.85
CA ASP A 168 -3.37 5.03 7.66
C ASP A 168 -4.19 5.54 8.87
N MET A 169 -5.39 6.05 8.60
CA MET A 169 -6.30 6.66 9.57
C MET A 169 -7.75 6.29 9.26
N ASP A 170 -8.54 6.07 10.31
CA ASP A 170 -9.98 5.87 10.19
C ASP A 170 -10.73 7.15 10.55
N VAL A 171 -11.65 7.55 9.67
CA VAL A 171 -12.53 8.70 9.84
C VAL A 171 -13.96 8.19 9.95
N VAL A 172 -14.48 8.21 11.18
CA VAL A 172 -15.82 7.74 11.51
C VAL A 172 -16.78 8.92 11.53
N LEU A 173 -17.79 8.85 10.67
CA LEU A 173 -18.87 9.84 10.56
C LEU A 173 -20.12 9.40 11.32
N PRO A 174 -20.98 10.34 11.75
CA PRO A 174 -22.30 9.99 12.26
C PRO A 174 -23.13 9.21 11.22
N PRO A 175 -24.04 8.32 11.65
CA PRO A 175 -24.88 7.55 10.73
C PRO A 175 -25.80 8.47 9.90
N GLY A 176 -25.93 8.20 8.60
CA GLY A 176 -26.76 8.98 7.69
C GLY A 176 -26.10 10.23 7.10
N THR A 177 -24.79 10.39 7.29
CA THR A 177 -24.03 11.52 6.75
C THR A 177 -23.58 11.30 5.32
N ILE A 178 -23.40 10.04 4.91
CA ILE A 178 -23.00 9.69 3.54
C ILE A 178 -24.26 9.39 2.74
N GLU A 179 -24.71 10.37 1.97
CA GLU A 179 -25.89 10.22 1.12
C GLU A 179 -25.53 9.61 -0.25
N ARG A 180 -26.34 8.64 -0.68
CA ARG A 180 -26.23 8.08 -2.02
C ARG A 180 -26.71 9.12 -3.02
N VAL A 181 -25.83 9.56 -3.92
CA VAL A 181 -26.23 10.41 -5.04
C VAL A 181 -27.06 9.57 -6.01
N MET A 182 -28.35 9.49 -5.73
CA MET A 182 -29.31 8.95 -6.68
C MET A 182 -29.41 9.93 -7.85
N SER A 183 -29.11 9.45 -9.05
CA SER A 183 -29.45 10.12 -10.30
C SER A 183 -30.96 10.08 -10.54
N THR A 184 -31.73 10.66 -9.62
CA THR A 184 -33.17 10.79 -9.71
C THR A 184 -33.56 12.15 -9.20
N GLN A 185 -33.51 13.13 -10.09
CA GLN A 185 -34.62 14.05 -10.32
C GLN A 185 -34.56 14.50 -11.78
N GLU A 186 -35.67 14.30 -12.48
CA GLU A 186 -35.94 14.81 -13.82
C GLU A 186 -35.78 16.34 -13.79
N GLY A 187 -34.68 16.86 -14.35
CA GLY A 187 -34.39 18.28 -14.29
C GLY A 187 -32.95 18.65 -14.60
N ASP A 188 -32.49 18.36 -15.81
CA ASP A 188 -31.57 19.19 -16.62
C ASP A 188 -30.23 19.71 -16.03
N GLN A 189 -29.66 19.10 -14.98
CA GLN A 189 -28.27 19.32 -14.60
C GLN A 189 -27.58 17.99 -14.31
N ALA A 190 -26.52 17.69 -15.07
CA ALA A 190 -25.58 16.63 -14.70
C ALA A 190 -25.07 16.93 -13.27
N PRO A 191 -24.91 15.93 -12.40
CA PRO A 191 -24.36 16.17 -11.06
C PRO A 191 -23.06 16.95 -11.22
N SER A 192 -22.92 18.06 -10.50
CA SER A 192 -21.66 18.79 -10.45
C SER A 192 -20.63 17.84 -9.89
N ILE A 193 -19.74 17.42 -10.77
CA ILE A 193 -18.61 16.55 -10.49
C ILE A 193 -17.46 17.50 -10.13
N ASP A 194 -16.79 17.26 -9.01
CA ASP A 194 -15.54 17.97 -8.71
C ASP A 194 -14.46 17.63 -9.76
N ASP A 195 -13.34 18.35 -9.76
CA ASP A 195 -12.20 18.07 -10.66
C ASP A 195 -11.69 16.60 -10.57
N ASN A 196 -12.16 15.81 -9.59
CA ASN A 196 -11.78 14.43 -9.33
C ASN A 196 -12.85 13.38 -9.70
N GLY A 197 -14.00 13.75 -10.26
CA GLY A 197 -15.00 12.76 -10.68
C GLY A 197 -16.08 12.42 -9.64
N LEU A 198 -16.07 13.03 -8.46
CA LEU A 198 -17.01 12.73 -7.38
C LEU A 198 -18.16 13.74 -7.29
N PRO A 199 -19.38 13.30 -6.88
CA PRO A 199 -20.50 14.21 -6.66
C PRO A 199 -20.21 15.21 -5.54
N LEU A 200 -20.40 16.51 -5.80
CA LEU A 200 -20.10 17.62 -4.89
C LEU A 200 -20.87 17.59 -3.54
N TYR A 201 -21.88 16.71 -3.38
CA TYR A 201 -22.84 16.76 -2.27
C TYR A 201 -22.86 15.50 -1.37
N GLN A 202 -21.89 14.59 -1.49
CA GLN A 202 -21.93 13.30 -0.80
C GLN A 202 -21.96 13.38 0.75
N TYR A 203 -21.48 14.48 1.36
CA TYR A 203 -21.28 14.58 2.82
C TYR A 203 -22.02 15.75 3.50
N GLY A 204 -23.00 16.36 2.83
CA GLY A 204 -23.76 17.50 3.37
C GLY A 204 -22.85 18.63 3.91
N ASP A 205 -23.10 19.07 5.15
CA ASP A 205 -22.33 20.14 5.82
C ASP A 205 -20.85 19.78 6.08
N LEU A 206 -20.51 18.50 6.11
CA LEU A 206 -19.13 18.03 6.30
C LEU A 206 -18.30 18.03 5.01
N THR A 207 -18.90 18.37 3.86
CA THR A 207 -18.22 18.33 2.56
C THR A 207 -16.93 19.15 2.55
N ALA A 208 -16.91 20.33 3.17
CA ALA A 208 -15.71 21.17 3.25
C ALA A 208 -14.60 20.50 4.09
N LEU A 209 -14.97 19.90 5.22
CA LEU A 209 -14.03 19.20 6.11
C LEU A 209 -13.46 17.95 5.43
N ILE A 210 -14.30 17.14 4.79
CA ILE A 210 -13.87 15.91 4.09
C ILE A 210 -13.06 16.23 2.84
N SER A 211 -13.38 17.31 2.14
CA SER A 211 -12.58 17.77 0.99
C SER A 211 -11.18 18.23 1.42
N SER A 212 -11.03 18.76 2.64
CA SER A 212 -9.71 19.08 3.19
C SER A 212 -8.83 17.85 3.44
N LEU A 213 -9.42 16.66 3.58
CA LEU A 213 -8.71 15.37 3.67
C LEU A 213 -8.17 14.88 2.31
N GLY A 214 -8.12 15.77 1.32
CA GLY A 214 -7.43 15.54 0.06
C GLY A 214 -8.26 14.77 -0.97
N SER A 215 -7.57 14.26 -1.98
CA SER A 215 -8.21 13.72 -3.19
C SER A 215 -8.66 12.27 -2.99
N PRO A 216 -9.82 11.89 -3.56
CA PRO A 216 -10.28 10.51 -3.52
C PRO A 216 -9.30 9.60 -4.26
N THR A 217 -8.94 8.50 -3.60
CA THR A 217 -7.94 7.55 -4.05
C THR A 217 -8.54 6.16 -4.17
N PHE A 218 -8.27 5.51 -5.28
CA PHE A 218 -8.77 4.17 -5.53
C PHE A 218 -7.98 3.11 -4.74
N LEU A 219 -8.70 2.16 -4.16
CA LEU A 219 -8.14 0.96 -3.55
C LEU A 219 -8.65 -0.27 -4.33
N PRO A 220 -7.76 -1.08 -4.93
CA PRO A 220 -8.20 -2.22 -5.75
C PRO A 220 -9.06 -3.22 -4.98
N SER A 221 -10.07 -3.77 -5.65
CA SER A 221 -10.92 -4.85 -5.14
C SER A 221 -10.73 -6.12 -5.99
N SER A 222 -11.36 -7.23 -5.58
CA SER A 222 -11.30 -8.48 -6.34
C SER A 222 -12.05 -8.36 -7.68
N LYS A 223 -13.08 -7.51 -7.73
CA LYS A 223 -13.83 -7.16 -8.95
C LYS A 223 -13.12 -6.10 -9.80
N LEU A 224 -12.57 -5.08 -9.17
CA LEU A 224 -11.98 -3.92 -9.86
C LEU A 224 -10.49 -3.83 -9.54
N LYS A 225 -9.67 -4.46 -10.39
CA LYS A 225 -8.21 -4.54 -10.20
C LYS A 225 -7.48 -3.24 -10.54
N ARG A 226 -8.14 -2.30 -11.23
CA ARG A 226 -7.57 -1.03 -11.71
C ARG A 226 -8.47 0.14 -11.35
N ALA A 227 -7.88 1.31 -11.14
CA ALA A 227 -8.67 2.52 -10.97
C ALA A 227 -9.51 2.80 -12.22
N PRO A 228 -10.76 3.28 -12.07
CA PRO A 228 -11.59 3.71 -13.20
C PRO A 228 -10.82 4.69 -14.08
N SER A 229 -10.96 4.54 -15.40
CA SER A 229 -10.22 5.36 -16.34
C SER A 229 -10.66 6.83 -16.26
N ARG A 230 -9.69 7.72 -16.04
CA ARG A 230 -9.93 9.18 -15.95
C ARG A 230 -9.84 9.83 -17.33
N PRO A 231 -10.63 10.88 -17.61
CA PRO A 231 -10.43 11.72 -18.79
C PRO A 231 -9.03 12.33 -18.75
N THR A 232 -8.13 11.90 -19.63
CA THR A 232 -6.84 12.59 -19.79
C THR A 232 -7.08 13.86 -20.59
N ALA A 233 -6.83 15.03 -20.00
CA ALA A 233 -7.02 16.33 -20.63
C ALA A 233 -5.97 16.58 -21.75
N HIS A 234 -6.14 15.93 -22.90
CA HIS A 234 -5.26 16.11 -24.06
C HIS A 234 -5.73 17.20 -25.03
N SER A 235 -6.94 17.75 -24.87
CA SER A 235 -7.44 18.84 -25.70
C SER A 235 -8.02 19.98 -24.86
N LYS A 236 -7.33 21.14 -24.88
CA LYS A 236 -7.79 22.40 -24.27
C LYS A 236 -8.88 23.10 -25.09
N ASN A 237 -9.24 22.55 -26.26
CA ASN A 237 -10.21 23.15 -27.16
C ASN A 237 -11.62 22.69 -26.78
N LYS A 238 -12.53 23.65 -26.56
CA LYS A 238 -13.93 23.42 -26.17
C LYS A 238 -14.79 22.84 -27.31
N SER A 239 -14.29 22.84 -28.54
CA SER A 239 -14.97 22.37 -29.75
C SER A 239 -14.08 21.45 -30.58
N LEU A 240 -14.69 20.44 -31.21
CA LEU A 240 -14.04 19.51 -32.16
C LEU A 240 -13.71 20.22 -33.48
N THR A 241 -12.49 20.02 -34.00
CA THR A 241 -12.14 20.48 -35.36
C THR A 241 -12.77 19.57 -36.43
N LYS A 242 -12.86 20.04 -37.68
CA LYS A 242 -13.38 19.24 -38.81
C LYS A 242 -12.62 17.92 -38.95
N ASP A 243 -11.29 17.97 -38.91
CA ASP A 243 -10.44 16.78 -39.00
C ASP A 243 -10.67 15.80 -37.85
N GLN A 244 -10.92 16.31 -36.63
CA GLN A 244 -11.26 15.49 -35.47
C GLN A 244 -12.64 14.82 -35.62
N LYS A 245 -13.65 15.52 -36.16
CA LYS A 245 -14.97 14.95 -36.43
C LYS A 245 -14.91 13.84 -37.49
N ILE A 246 -14.16 14.06 -38.57
CA ILE A 246 -13.94 13.06 -39.63
C ILE A 246 -13.21 11.84 -39.06
N SER A 247 -12.15 12.07 -38.28
CA SER A 247 -11.38 11.00 -37.66
C SER A 247 -12.21 10.21 -36.66
N LEU A 248 -13.02 10.88 -35.82
CA LEU A 248 -13.90 10.23 -34.86
C LEU A 248 -14.93 9.34 -35.55
N ARG A 249 -15.57 9.85 -36.61
CA ARG A 249 -16.54 9.07 -37.38
C ARG A 249 -15.87 7.87 -38.07
N ARG A 250 -14.64 8.03 -38.56
CA ARG A 250 -13.85 6.93 -39.12
C ARG A 250 -13.55 5.84 -38.10
N GLU A 251 -13.15 6.18 -36.88
CA GLU A 251 -12.92 5.19 -35.80
C GLU A 251 -14.22 4.46 -35.42
N MET A 252 -15.37 5.14 -35.44
CA MET A 252 -16.68 4.52 -35.21
C MET A 252 -17.01 3.49 -36.30
N CYS A 253 -16.77 3.83 -37.58
CA CYS A 253 -16.94 2.89 -38.70
C CYS A 253 -15.92 1.73 -38.64
N GLU A 254 -14.68 1.98 -38.23
CA GLU A 254 -13.68 0.93 -38.04
C GLU A 254 -14.09 -0.08 -36.96
N MET A 255 -14.71 0.38 -35.86
CA MET A 255 -15.28 -0.53 -34.87
C MET A 255 -16.37 -1.42 -35.48
N LEU A 256 -17.27 -0.86 -36.31
CA LEU A 256 -18.33 -1.62 -36.99
C LEU A 256 -17.75 -2.65 -37.97
N ASP A 257 -16.81 -2.23 -38.82
CA ASP A 257 -16.17 -3.10 -39.83
C ASP A 257 -15.42 -4.27 -39.19
N THR A 258 -14.69 -3.99 -38.10
CA THR A 258 -13.97 -5.02 -37.37
C THR A 258 -14.90 -5.94 -36.59
N GLU A 259 -16.07 -5.46 -36.17
CA GLU A 259 -17.10 -6.30 -35.55
C GLU A 259 -17.75 -7.24 -36.57
N LYS A 260 -18.06 -6.76 -37.77
CA LYS A 260 -18.59 -7.59 -38.86
C LYS A 260 -17.65 -8.76 -39.17
N ARG A 261 -16.37 -8.46 -39.39
CA ARG A 261 -15.35 -9.48 -39.66
C ARG A 261 -15.20 -10.46 -38.49
N TYR A 262 -15.37 -10.00 -37.26
CA TYR A 262 -15.33 -10.85 -36.07
C TYR A 262 -16.55 -11.79 -36.03
N VAL A 263 -17.76 -11.26 -36.23
CA VAL A 263 -19.00 -12.05 -36.30
C VAL A 263 -18.91 -13.11 -37.38
N ASP A 264 -18.44 -12.76 -38.58
CA ASP A 264 -18.26 -13.72 -39.69
C ASP A 264 -17.30 -14.86 -39.30
N LYS A 265 -16.19 -14.53 -38.62
CA LYS A 265 -15.20 -15.50 -38.18
C LYS A 265 -15.74 -16.43 -37.08
N ILE A 266 -16.51 -15.91 -36.12
CA ILE A 266 -17.16 -16.74 -35.10
C ILE A 266 -18.28 -17.59 -35.70
N TYR A 267 -18.99 -17.06 -36.69
CA TYR A 267 -20.00 -17.82 -37.44
C TYR A 267 -19.36 -19.03 -38.16
N GLU A 268 -18.21 -18.85 -38.81
CA GLU A 268 -17.44 -19.95 -39.42
C GLU A 268 -17.07 -21.02 -38.35
N VAL A 269 -16.59 -20.60 -37.18
CA VAL A 269 -16.23 -21.52 -36.08
C VAL A 269 -17.43 -22.32 -35.58
N VAL A 270 -18.56 -21.66 -35.32
CA VAL A 270 -19.73 -22.29 -34.70
C VAL A 270 -20.54 -23.12 -35.69
N HIS A 271 -20.70 -22.67 -36.93
CA HIS A 271 -21.62 -23.31 -37.88
C HIS A 271 -20.95 -24.15 -38.95
N VAL A 272 -19.69 -23.88 -39.30
CA VAL A 272 -18.95 -24.67 -40.28
C VAL A 272 -18.05 -25.66 -39.54
N MET A 273 -17.12 -25.15 -38.73
CA MET A 273 -16.11 -26.01 -38.08
C MET A 273 -16.78 -26.98 -37.09
N ALA A 274 -17.62 -26.51 -36.17
CA ALA A 274 -18.24 -27.39 -35.18
C ALA A 274 -19.12 -28.50 -35.80
N LYS A 275 -19.82 -28.22 -36.92
CA LYS A 275 -20.61 -29.23 -37.63
C LYS A 275 -19.74 -30.27 -38.32
N ASP A 276 -18.62 -29.87 -38.90
CA ASP A 276 -17.68 -30.78 -39.55
C ASP A 276 -17.02 -31.73 -38.53
N PHE A 277 -16.72 -31.24 -37.33
CA PHE A 277 -16.23 -32.07 -36.22
C PHE A 277 -17.31 -33.00 -35.66
N ALA A 278 -18.55 -32.52 -35.51
CA ALA A 278 -19.66 -33.36 -35.08
C ALA A 278 -19.96 -34.48 -36.09
N ALA A 279 -19.88 -34.21 -37.39
CA ALA A 279 -20.06 -35.22 -38.44
C ALA A 279 -18.94 -36.27 -38.47
N SER A 280 -17.76 -35.93 -37.96
CA SER A 280 -16.58 -36.80 -37.91
C SER A 280 -16.46 -37.59 -36.60
N SER A 281 -17.39 -37.38 -35.65
CA SER A 281 -17.40 -38.01 -34.33
C SER A 281 -18.36 -39.20 -34.31
N GLN A 282 -17.85 -40.42 -34.19
CA GLN A 282 -18.69 -41.63 -34.14
C GLN A 282 -18.78 -42.22 -32.72
N SER A 283 -17.82 -41.90 -31.86
CA SER A 283 -17.77 -42.41 -30.47
C SER A 283 -18.38 -41.45 -29.44
N ALA A 284 -18.93 -41.99 -28.36
CA ALA A 284 -19.54 -41.17 -27.29
C ALA A 284 -18.52 -40.27 -26.57
N ASP A 285 -17.25 -40.68 -26.51
CA ASP A 285 -16.17 -39.89 -25.92
C ASP A 285 -15.70 -38.77 -26.87
N ALA A 286 -15.71 -39.02 -28.19
CA ALA A 286 -15.44 -37.98 -29.18
C ALA A 286 -16.50 -36.87 -29.19
N VAL A 287 -17.78 -37.22 -29.05
CA VAL A 287 -18.87 -36.22 -28.96
C VAL A 287 -18.66 -35.30 -27.76
N LYS A 288 -18.29 -35.84 -26.59
CA LYS A 288 -17.97 -35.03 -25.41
C LYS A 288 -16.75 -34.13 -25.61
N ILE A 289 -15.73 -34.60 -26.34
CA ILE A 289 -14.55 -33.80 -26.66
C ILE A 289 -14.91 -32.65 -27.60
N VAL A 290 -15.76 -32.89 -28.60
CA VAL A 290 -16.25 -31.85 -29.52
C VAL A 290 -17.12 -30.83 -28.79
N GLU A 291 -17.99 -31.26 -27.87
CA GLU A 291 -18.76 -30.36 -27.00
C GLU A 291 -17.87 -29.49 -26.09
N ARG A 292 -16.75 -30.05 -25.60
CA ARG A 292 -15.75 -29.30 -24.83
C ARG A 292 -14.92 -28.35 -25.71
N LEU A 293 -14.65 -28.70 -26.97
CA LEU A 293 -13.88 -27.89 -27.91
C LEU A 293 -14.70 -26.71 -28.45
N PHE A 294 -16.02 -26.91 -28.65
CA PHE A 294 -16.98 -25.90 -29.10
C PHE A 294 -18.11 -25.74 -28.07
N PRO A 295 -17.84 -25.13 -26.91
CA PRO A 295 -18.83 -24.99 -25.85
C PRO A 295 -20.01 -24.09 -26.29
N GLU A 296 -21.19 -24.30 -25.71
CA GLU A 296 -22.38 -23.49 -25.98
C GLU A 296 -22.20 -21.98 -25.69
N SER A 297 -21.19 -21.62 -24.90
CA SER A 297 -20.79 -20.22 -24.68
C SER A 297 -20.37 -19.52 -25.98
N LEU A 298 -19.76 -20.24 -26.94
CA LEU A 298 -19.39 -19.70 -28.26
C LEU A 298 -20.62 -19.30 -29.08
N ALA A 299 -21.68 -20.11 -29.03
CA ALA A 299 -22.96 -19.78 -29.68
C ALA A 299 -23.65 -18.59 -28.99
N ARG A 300 -23.56 -18.49 -27.66
CA ARG A 300 -24.04 -17.31 -26.91
C ARG A 300 -23.25 -16.04 -27.24
N ILE A 301 -21.93 -16.16 -27.40
CA ILE A 301 -21.06 -15.05 -27.85
C ILE A 301 -21.47 -14.61 -29.25
N LEU A 302 -21.65 -15.54 -30.19
CA LEU A 302 -22.09 -15.24 -31.55
C LEU A 302 -23.42 -14.47 -31.55
N ALA A 303 -24.43 -14.97 -30.84
CA ALA A 303 -25.73 -14.32 -30.77
C ALA A 303 -25.65 -12.90 -30.17
N ALA A 304 -24.83 -12.72 -29.13
CA ALA A 304 -24.64 -11.41 -28.50
C ALA A 304 -23.86 -10.44 -29.41
N SER A 305 -22.82 -10.91 -30.11
CA SER A 305 -22.03 -10.09 -31.04
C SER A 305 -22.78 -9.73 -32.31
N THR A 306 -23.60 -10.63 -32.86
CA THR A 306 -24.48 -10.29 -34.00
C THR A 306 -25.49 -9.22 -33.61
N ALA A 307 -26.19 -9.38 -32.48
CA ALA A 307 -27.16 -8.38 -32.03
C ALA A 307 -26.50 -7.04 -31.67
N PHE A 308 -25.27 -7.06 -31.16
CA PHE A 308 -24.47 -5.86 -30.94
C PHE A 308 -24.07 -5.16 -32.24
N HIS A 309 -23.66 -5.94 -33.25
CA HIS A 309 -23.34 -5.41 -34.58
C HIS A 309 -24.55 -4.71 -35.21
N ASP A 310 -25.71 -5.38 -35.22
CA ASP A 310 -26.94 -4.85 -35.80
C ASP A 310 -27.38 -3.53 -35.12
N GLU A 311 -27.25 -3.43 -33.80
CA GLU A 311 -27.59 -2.21 -33.05
C GLU A 311 -26.61 -1.07 -33.33
N ILE A 312 -25.31 -1.35 -33.48
CA ILE A 312 -24.33 -0.33 -33.84
C ILE A 312 -24.52 0.14 -35.28
N GLU A 313 -24.76 -0.80 -36.21
CA GLU A 313 -25.03 -0.49 -37.62
C GLU A 313 -26.20 0.47 -37.72
N LYS A 314 -27.31 0.14 -37.06
CA LYS A 314 -28.51 0.99 -37.01
C LYS A 314 -28.22 2.39 -36.44
N VAL A 315 -27.49 2.49 -35.32
CA VAL A 315 -27.13 3.80 -34.72
C VAL A 315 -26.27 4.63 -35.67
N LEU A 316 -25.36 3.99 -36.42
CA LEU A 316 -24.52 4.69 -37.39
C LEU A 316 -25.32 5.11 -38.63
N GLU A 317 -26.18 4.27 -39.17
CA GLU A 317 -27.07 4.60 -40.29
C GLU A 317 -28.01 5.76 -39.95
N GLU A 318 -28.67 5.72 -38.79
CA GLU A 318 -29.59 6.78 -38.34
C GLU A 318 -28.90 8.15 -38.15
N THR A 319 -27.59 8.14 -37.90
CA THR A 319 -26.79 9.36 -37.63
C THR A 319 -25.94 9.79 -38.82
N GLU A 320 -25.97 9.07 -39.95
CA GLU A 320 -25.11 9.32 -41.10
C GLU A 320 -25.39 10.67 -41.76
N ASP A 321 -26.64 10.94 -42.12
CA ASP A 321 -27.04 12.19 -42.79
C ASP A 321 -26.78 13.43 -41.93
N ASP A 322 -26.98 13.32 -40.63
CA ASP A 322 -26.76 14.43 -39.69
C ASP A 322 -25.27 14.66 -39.41
N ALA A 323 -24.46 13.58 -39.40
CA ALA A 323 -23.00 13.68 -39.27
C ALA A 323 -22.35 14.31 -40.51
N ILE A 324 -22.83 13.97 -41.72
CA ILE A 324 -22.34 14.55 -42.97
C ILE A 324 -22.62 16.06 -42.99
N LYS A 325 -23.84 16.48 -42.64
CA LYS A 325 -24.21 17.90 -42.55
C LYS A 325 -23.36 18.65 -41.53
N ASP A 326 -23.04 18.05 -40.38
CA ASP A 326 -22.22 18.68 -39.33
C ASP A 326 -20.74 18.82 -39.73
N ILE A 327 -20.20 17.85 -40.48
CA ILE A 327 -18.84 17.91 -41.04
C ILE A 327 -18.76 18.98 -42.15
N GLU A 328 -19.81 19.13 -42.97
CA GLU A 328 -19.90 20.13 -44.03
C GLU A 328 -20.07 21.56 -43.47
N VAL A 329 -20.91 21.75 -42.46
CA VAL A 329 -21.13 23.05 -41.80
C VAL A 329 -19.88 23.51 -41.05
N ALA A 330 -19.12 22.58 -40.46
CA ALA A 330 -17.81 22.90 -39.88
C ALA A 330 -16.80 23.43 -40.92
N SER A 331 -16.97 23.09 -42.21
CA SER A 331 -16.17 23.60 -43.32
C SER A 331 -16.49 25.04 -43.73
N ALA A 332 -17.69 25.55 -43.39
CA ALA A 332 -18.15 26.88 -43.79
C ALA A 332 -17.94 27.96 -42.72
N THR A 333 -17.67 27.55 -41.47
CA THR A 333 -17.72 28.42 -40.29
C THR A 333 -16.32 28.93 -39.85
N GLU A 334 -15.26 28.65 -40.61
CA GLU A 334 -13.90 29.18 -40.31
C GLU A 334 -13.78 30.73 -40.48
N CYS A 335 -14.82 31.42 -40.97
CA CYS A 335 -14.83 32.87 -41.19
C CYS A 335 -15.87 33.70 -40.38
N SER A 336 -16.61 33.14 -39.43
CA SER A 336 -17.54 33.97 -38.62
C SER A 336 -17.65 33.51 -37.17
N GLY A 337 -17.08 34.32 -36.26
CA GLY A 337 -17.02 34.07 -34.82
C GLY A 337 -18.32 34.36 -34.07
N LEU A 338 -19.44 33.74 -34.46
CA LEU A 338 -20.67 33.75 -33.67
C LEU A 338 -21.15 32.32 -33.42
N ALA A 339 -20.74 31.75 -32.29
CA ALA A 339 -21.21 30.46 -31.80
C ALA A 339 -22.69 30.57 -31.40
N THR A 340 -23.59 30.23 -32.32
CA THR A 340 -24.99 29.97 -32.01
C THR A 340 -25.10 28.71 -31.15
N LYS A 341 -25.72 28.85 -29.98
CA LYS A 341 -26.17 27.74 -29.13
C LYS A 341 -27.29 26.96 -29.83
N SER A 342 -26.97 26.15 -30.84
CA SER A 342 -27.93 25.17 -31.38
C SER A 342 -27.92 23.90 -30.52
N SER A 343 -28.77 23.94 -29.50
CA SER A 343 -29.67 22.88 -29.03
C SER A 343 -29.26 21.40 -29.24
N ARG A 344 -28.92 20.75 -28.12
CA ARG A 344 -29.41 19.43 -27.61
C ARG A 344 -29.40 18.16 -28.50
N ARG A 345 -29.06 18.20 -29.78
CA ARG A 345 -29.01 17.00 -30.63
C ARG A 345 -27.55 16.69 -30.91
N ASP A 346 -27.11 15.47 -30.60
CA ASP A 346 -25.76 14.97 -30.88
C ASP A 346 -25.63 14.70 -32.39
N PRO A 347 -25.08 15.64 -33.17
CA PRO A 347 -25.17 15.56 -34.63
C PRO A 347 -24.22 14.50 -35.21
N THR A 348 -23.18 14.12 -34.46
CA THR A 348 -22.23 13.08 -34.86
C THR A 348 -22.67 11.67 -34.41
N GLY A 349 -23.63 11.58 -33.48
CA GLY A 349 -24.13 10.31 -32.93
C GLY A 349 -23.25 9.66 -31.85
N THR A 350 -22.16 10.32 -31.46
CA THR A 350 -21.12 9.79 -30.56
C THR A 350 -21.65 9.41 -29.16
N THR A 351 -22.57 10.20 -28.63
CA THR A 351 -23.21 10.01 -27.31
C THR A 351 -24.19 8.85 -27.35
N THR A 352 -24.98 8.70 -28.42
CA THR A 352 -25.87 7.54 -28.60
C THR A 352 -25.03 6.27 -28.74
N PHE A 353 -24.02 6.30 -29.61
CA PHE A 353 -23.06 5.20 -29.78
C PHE A 353 -22.39 4.78 -28.46
N ALA A 354 -21.88 5.74 -27.68
CA ALA A 354 -21.24 5.46 -26.39
C ALA A 354 -22.20 4.83 -25.36
N LYS A 355 -23.48 5.22 -25.37
CA LYS A 355 -24.51 4.59 -24.53
C LYS A 355 -24.81 3.16 -24.98
N THR A 356 -24.85 2.91 -26.28
CA THR A 356 -25.01 1.56 -26.84
C THR A 356 -23.87 0.65 -26.37
N LEU A 357 -22.61 1.10 -26.43
CA LEU A 357 -21.47 0.35 -25.89
C LEU A 357 -21.64 0.01 -24.41
N LEU A 358 -22.01 1.01 -23.59
CA LEU A 358 -22.20 0.83 -22.16
C LEU A 358 -23.34 -0.15 -21.81
N GLN A 359 -24.38 -0.22 -22.65
CA GLN A 359 -25.50 -1.14 -22.46
C GLN A 359 -25.18 -2.58 -22.89
N TRP A 360 -24.36 -2.75 -23.94
CA TRP A 360 -24.08 -4.06 -24.51
C TRP A 360 -22.90 -4.79 -23.88
N PHE A 361 -21.81 -4.09 -23.52
CA PHE A 361 -20.65 -4.76 -22.92
C PHE A 361 -20.95 -5.56 -21.64
N PRO A 362 -21.83 -5.12 -20.72
CA PRO A 362 -22.21 -5.95 -19.57
C PRO A 362 -22.82 -7.30 -19.95
N LYS A 363 -23.52 -7.40 -21.09
CA LYS A 363 -24.10 -8.65 -21.60
C LYS A 363 -23.03 -9.65 -22.07
N PHE A 364 -21.83 -9.17 -22.41
CA PHE A 364 -20.68 -10.01 -22.75
C PHE A 364 -20.04 -10.69 -21.53
N THR A 365 -20.29 -10.22 -20.31
CA THR A 365 -19.66 -10.76 -19.10
C THR A 365 -19.85 -12.27 -18.94
N ASN A 366 -21.09 -12.77 -18.95
CA ASN A 366 -21.35 -14.19 -18.68
C ASN A 366 -20.88 -15.11 -19.83
N PRO A 367 -21.22 -14.84 -21.12
CA PRO A 367 -20.79 -15.71 -22.21
C PRO A 367 -19.26 -15.80 -22.35
N TYR A 368 -18.56 -14.68 -22.22
CA TYR A 368 -17.09 -14.67 -22.30
C TYR A 368 -16.44 -15.33 -21.08
N GLN A 369 -16.98 -15.18 -19.86
CA GLN A 369 -16.46 -15.89 -18.69
C GLN A 369 -16.54 -17.42 -18.85
N ASP A 370 -17.68 -17.93 -19.31
CA ASP A 370 -17.87 -19.37 -19.53
C ASP A 370 -16.92 -19.88 -20.61
N TYR A 371 -16.67 -19.08 -21.65
CA TYR A 371 -15.72 -19.40 -22.72
C TYR A 371 -14.25 -19.33 -22.26
N MET A 372 -13.86 -18.33 -21.47
CA MET A 372 -12.50 -18.20 -20.95
C MET A 372 -12.15 -19.37 -20.01
N ARG A 373 -13.08 -19.79 -19.15
CA ARG A 373 -12.90 -20.98 -18.29
C ARG A 373 -12.70 -22.27 -19.08
N SER A 374 -13.50 -22.48 -20.13
CA SER A 374 -13.42 -23.70 -20.96
C SER A 374 -12.23 -23.70 -21.91
N SER A 375 -11.81 -22.53 -22.41
CA SER A 375 -10.66 -22.38 -23.30
C SER A 375 -9.30 -22.47 -22.59
N ALA A 376 -9.25 -22.34 -21.26
CA ALA A 376 -8.04 -22.57 -20.47
C ALA A 376 -7.50 -24.00 -20.65
N ASP A 377 -8.39 -24.98 -20.84
CA ASP A 377 -8.06 -26.41 -20.98
C ASP A 377 -7.89 -26.83 -22.45
N LEU A 378 -7.97 -25.88 -23.40
CA LEU A 378 -8.06 -26.17 -24.84
C LEU A 378 -6.82 -26.91 -25.39
N SER A 379 -5.64 -26.69 -24.80
CA SER A 379 -4.43 -27.42 -25.19
C SER A 379 -4.46 -28.88 -24.76
N GLU A 380 -5.06 -29.18 -23.60
CA GLU A 380 -5.23 -30.55 -23.12
C GLU A 380 -6.35 -31.25 -23.88
N ILE A 381 -7.47 -30.56 -24.11
CA ILE A 381 -8.60 -31.08 -24.91
C ILE A 381 -8.14 -31.41 -26.34
N LEU A 382 -7.29 -30.58 -26.95
CA LEU A 382 -6.71 -30.89 -28.26
C LEU A 382 -5.78 -32.12 -28.21
N ALA A 383 -4.97 -32.26 -27.15
CA ALA A 383 -4.11 -33.43 -26.98
C ALA A 383 -4.93 -34.72 -26.77
N GLU A 384 -6.02 -34.65 -26.00
CA GLU A 384 -7.00 -35.73 -25.84
C GLU A 384 -7.69 -36.07 -27.17
N ALA A 385 -8.13 -35.06 -27.93
CA ALA A 385 -8.76 -35.22 -29.23
C ALA A 385 -7.87 -35.97 -30.24
N TYR A 386 -6.56 -35.75 -30.19
CA TYR A 386 -5.59 -36.47 -31.02
C TYR A 386 -5.51 -37.97 -30.70
N GLN A 387 -5.82 -38.38 -29.47
CA GLN A 387 -5.70 -39.78 -29.04
C GLN A 387 -7.00 -40.59 -29.20
N VAL A 388 -8.17 -39.93 -29.23
CA VAL A 388 -9.45 -40.63 -29.15
C VAL A 388 -9.96 -41.14 -30.51
N GLU A 389 -9.88 -40.35 -31.59
CA GLU A 389 -10.45 -40.76 -32.87
C GLU A 389 -9.60 -40.31 -34.08
N ALA A 390 -9.23 -41.27 -34.94
CA ALA A 390 -8.37 -41.01 -36.09
C ALA A 390 -9.00 -40.08 -37.13
N LEU A 391 -10.34 -40.08 -37.24
CA LEU A 391 -11.09 -39.18 -38.12
C LEU A 391 -11.03 -37.72 -37.63
N ILE A 392 -11.11 -37.50 -36.32
CA ILE A 392 -10.93 -36.17 -35.72
C ILE A 392 -9.49 -35.70 -35.89
N SER A 393 -8.51 -36.56 -35.64
CA SER A 393 -7.09 -36.24 -35.89
C SER A 393 -6.82 -35.89 -37.36
N ALA A 394 -7.39 -36.64 -38.31
CA ALA A 394 -7.23 -36.37 -39.74
C ALA A 394 -7.83 -35.01 -40.12
N LYS A 395 -8.97 -34.63 -39.53
CA LYS A 395 -9.61 -33.32 -39.74
C LYS A 395 -8.83 -32.16 -39.11
N ILE A 396 -8.25 -32.36 -37.93
CA ILE A 396 -7.38 -31.35 -37.31
C ILE A 396 -6.14 -31.11 -38.19
N GLN A 397 -5.57 -32.16 -38.79
CA GLN A 397 -4.44 -32.02 -39.72
C GLN A 397 -4.84 -31.38 -41.06
N GLU A 398 -5.98 -31.72 -41.64
CA GLU A 398 -6.49 -31.13 -42.89
C GLU A 398 -6.74 -29.62 -42.76
N MET A 399 -7.35 -29.20 -41.65
CA MET A 399 -7.69 -27.80 -41.39
C MET A 399 -6.48 -26.98 -40.90
N GLY A 400 -5.46 -27.66 -40.38
CA GLY A 400 -4.27 -27.06 -39.78
C GLY A 400 -4.50 -26.70 -38.30
N GLU A 401 -3.75 -27.35 -37.41
CA GLU A 401 -3.82 -27.17 -35.96
C GLU A 401 -3.64 -25.69 -35.53
N GLN A 402 -2.73 -24.98 -36.20
CA GLN A 402 -2.50 -23.56 -35.94
C GLN A 402 -3.71 -22.70 -36.35
N ARG A 403 -4.41 -23.06 -37.45
CA ARG A 403 -5.62 -22.35 -37.89
C ARG A 403 -6.75 -22.56 -36.87
N LEU A 404 -6.94 -23.80 -36.38
CA LEU A 404 -7.93 -24.11 -35.34
C LEU A 404 -7.68 -23.31 -34.06
N ARG A 405 -6.44 -23.34 -33.55
CA ARG A 405 -6.07 -22.57 -32.36
C ARG A 405 -6.25 -21.06 -32.56
N SER A 406 -5.88 -20.55 -33.74
CA SER A 406 -6.06 -19.14 -34.06
C SER A 406 -7.53 -18.72 -34.16
N ALA A 407 -8.42 -19.63 -34.57
CA ALA A 407 -9.85 -19.37 -34.64
C ALA A 407 -10.49 -19.39 -33.24
N LEU A 408 -10.12 -20.37 -32.41
CA LEU A 408 -10.64 -20.51 -31.04
C LEU A 408 -10.10 -19.45 -30.07
N ILE A 409 -8.92 -18.87 -30.31
CA ILE A 409 -8.42 -17.76 -29.48
C ILE A 409 -9.02 -16.40 -29.87
N GLU A 410 -9.68 -16.28 -31.02
CA GLU A 410 -10.18 -14.99 -31.53
C GLU A 410 -11.14 -14.29 -30.56
N PRO A 411 -12.13 -14.96 -29.91
CA PRO A 411 -13.00 -14.32 -28.92
C PRO A 411 -12.22 -13.67 -27.78
N ILE A 412 -11.18 -14.34 -27.27
CA ILE A 412 -10.35 -13.84 -26.17
C ILE A 412 -9.56 -12.61 -26.61
N GLN A 413 -9.07 -12.61 -27.86
CA GLN A 413 -8.34 -11.47 -28.42
C GLN A 413 -9.24 -10.28 -28.76
N ARG A 414 -10.55 -10.48 -28.97
CA ARG A 414 -11.48 -9.39 -29.30
C ARG A 414 -11.69 -8.42 -28.14
N LEU A 415 -11.75 -8.91 -26.90
CA LEU A 415 -12.02 -8.08 -25.73
C LEU A 415 -10.97 -6.96 -25.52
N PRO A 416 -9.63 -7.22 -25.48
CA PRO A 416 -8.64 -6.16 -25.38
C PRO A 416 -8.66 -5.17 -26.55
N ARG A 417 -9.08 -5.62 -27.74
CA ARG A 417 -9.18 -4.75 -28.93
C ARG A 417 -10.30 -3.70 -28.78
N TYR A 418 -11.41 -4.01 -28.09
CA TYR A 418 -12.43 -3.00 -27.79
C TYR A 418 -11.84 -1.85 -26.94
N SER A 419 -10.99 -2.14 -25.96
CA SER A 419 -10.34 -1.11 -25.15
C SER A 419 -9.47 -0.17 -25.99
N LEU A 420 -8.71 -0.72 -26.95
CA LEU A 420 -7.87 0.08 -27.86
C LEU A 420 -8.71 0.98 -28.78
N LEU A 421 -9.79 0.44 -29.35
CA LEU A 421 -10.69 1.22 -30.22
C LEU A 421 -11.35 2.38 -29.44
N ILE A 422 -11.76 2.14 -28.19
CA ILE A 422 -12.31 3.20 -27.33
C ILE A 422 -11.24 4.23 -26.97
N GLU A 423 -9.99 3.82 -26.74
CA GLU A 423 -8.88 4.75 -26.50
C GLU A 423 -8.62 5.69 -27.67
N ASN A 424 -8.67 5.18 -28.90
CA ASN A 424 -8.55 6.00 -30.11
C ASN A 424 -9.66 7.05 -30.19
N MET A 425 -10.92 6.66 -29.92
CA MET A 425 -12.06 7.59 -29.91
C MET A 425 -11.93 8.63 -28.80
N VAL A 426 -11.53 8.21 -27.59
CA VAL A 426 -11.36 9.10 -26.43
C VAL A 426 -10.25 10.13 -26.69
N ALA A 427 -9.16 9.74 -27.37
CA ALA A 427 -8.06 10.66 -27.70
C ALA A 427 -8.50 11.83 -28.61
N LEU A 428 -9.58 11.64 -29.38
CA LEU A 428 -10.12 12.65 -30.29
C LEU A 428 -11.15 13.58 -29.62
N LEU A 429 -11.63 13.26 -28.40
CA LEU A 429 -12.72 13.98 -27.74
C LEU A 429 -12.22 15.04 -26.72
N PRO A 430 -12.83 16.24 -26.68
CA PRO A 430 -12.63 17.21 -25.61
C PRO A 430 -13.12 16.70 -24.25
N ALA A 431 -12.50 17.18 -23.15
CA ALA A 431 -12.86 16.80 -21.79
C ALA A 431 -14.32 17.15 -21.41
N SER A 432 -14.93 18.14 -22.08
CA SER A 432 -16.31 18.58 -21.84
C SER A 432 -17.37 17.81 -22.65
N HIS A 433 -16.99 16.81 -23.45
CA HIS A 433 -17.92 16.10 -24.32
C HIS A 433 -18.74 15.05 -23.53
N PRO A 434 -20.09 15.02 -23.64
CA PRO A 434 -20.95 14.15 -22.84
C PRO A 434 -20.74 12.64 -23.08
N ALA A 435 -20.28 12.25 -24.28
CA ALA A 435 -19.98 10.85 -24.61
C ALA A 435 -18.74 10.30 -23.88
N LEU A 436 -17.83 11.17 -23.41
CA LEU A 436 -16.53 10.75 -22.85
C LEU A 436 -16.69 9.90 -21.58
N ALA A 437 -17.57 10.32 -20.67
CA ALA A 437 -17.85 9.56 -19.45
C ALA A 437 -18.46 8.19 -19.75
N SER A 438 -19.27 8.07 -20.82
CA SER A 438 -19.89 6.80 -21.20
C SER A 438 -18.86 5.86 -21.86
N LEU A 439 -17.97 6.38 -22.70
CA LEU A 439 -16.89 5.61 -23.32
C LEU A 439 -15.87 5.09 -22.29
N LEU A 440 -15.46 5.92 -21.34
CA LEU A 440 -14.54 5.51 -20.28
C LEU A 440 -15.15 4.41 -19.40
N LYS A 441 -16.43 4.56 -19.02
CA LYS A 441 -17.16 3.49 -18.30
C LYS A 441 -17.28 2.21 -19.13
N ALA A 442 -17.56 2.32 -20.42
CA ALA A 442 -17.66 1.17 -21.31
C ALA A 442 -16.29 0.46 -21.43
N LYS A 443 -15.20 1.21 -21.53
CA LYS A 443 -13.83 0.68 -21.48
C LYS A 443 -13.55 -0.03 -20.16
N ASP A 444 -13.92 0.58 -19.04
CA ASP A 444 -13.72 0.01 -17.70
C ASP A 444 -14.44 -1.35 -17.60
N VAL A 445 -15.70 -1.45 -18.04
CA VAL A 445 -16.44 -2.72 -18.09
C VAL A 445 -15.72 -3.79 -18.92
N VAL A 446 -15.20 -3.45 -20.11
CA VAL A 446 -14.45 -4.41 -20.93
C VAL A 446 -13.16 -4.86 -20.25
N THR A 447 -12.43 -3.93 -19.64
CA THR A 447 -11.20 -4.28 -18.90
C THR A 447 -11.51 -5.12 -17.66
N ASP A 448 -12.66 -4.92 -17.03
CA ASP A 448 -13.12 -5.73 -15.91
C ASP A 448 -13.48 -7.14 -16.39
N ILE A 449 -14.16 -7.29 -17.53
CA ILE A 449 -14.41 -8.61 -18.14
C ILE A 449 -13.10 -9.35 -18.39
N CYS A 450 -12.07 -8.65 -18.89
CA CYS A 450 -10.73 -9.23 -19.07
C CYS A 450 -10.04 -9.58 -17.74
N ALA A 451 -10.34 -8.86 -16.66
CA ALA A 451 -9.72 -9.06 -15.34
C ALA A 451 -10.42 -10.14 -14.50
N LEU A 452 -11.73 -10.35 -14.71
CA LEU A 452 -12.58 -11.34 -14.01
C LEU A 452 -12.15 -12.79 -14.25
N ASP A 453 -11.32 -13.05 -15.26
CA ASP A 453 -10.72 -14.36 -15.59
C ASP A 453 -9.65 -14.83 -14.56
N THR A 454 -9.28 -13.95 -13.62
CA THR A 454 -8.48 -14.32 -12.45
C THR A 454 -9.39 -14.28 -11.24
N GLY A 455 -10.03 -15.43 -10.97
CA GLY A 455 -11.19 -15.57 -10.07
C GLY A 455 -10.97 -14.95 -8.69
N GLY A 456 -11.63 -13.82 -8.43
CA GLY A 456 -11.40 -12.97 -7.27
C GLY A 456 -11.53 -13.62 -5.88
N SER A 457 -12.26 -14.73 -5.74
CA SER A 457 -12.37 -15.50 -4.48
C SER A 457 -11.45 -16.72 -4.42
N ASN A 458 -11.09 -17.29 -5.56
CA ASN A 458 -10.23 -18.48 -5.66
C ASN A 458 -8.75 -18.11 -5.79
N ASP A 459 -8.42 -16.89 -6.21
CA ASP A 459 -7.06 -16.39 -6.38
C ASP A 459 -6.28 -16.36 -5.06
N SER A 460 -6.91 -15.99 -3.94
CA SER A 460 -6.26 -15.98 -2.61
C SER A 460 -5.93 -17.39 -2.13
N THR A 461 -6.92 -18.30 -2.17
CA THR A 461 -6.75 -19.70 -1.80
C THR A 461 -5.73 -20.40 -2.70
N ARG A 462 -5.74 -20.10 -4.00
CA ARG A 462 -4.76 -20.60 -4.97
C ARG A 462 -3.37 -20.01 -4.74
N ALA A 463 -3.26 -18.72 -4.45
CA ALA A 463 -1.98 -18.08 -4.15
C ALA A 463 -1.35 -18.71 -2.91
N VAL A 464 -2.14 -18.94 -1.85
CA VAL A 464 -1.68 -19.64 -0.64
C VAL A 464 -1.31 -21.10 -0.94
N ALA A 465 -2.10 -21.81 -1.75
CA ALA A 465 -1.77 -23.19 -2.15
C ALA A 465 -0.48 -23.27 -2.98
N CYS A 466 -0.27 -22.33 -3.91
CA CYS A 466 0.95 -22.22 -4.69
C CYS A 466 2.15 -21.91 -3.78
N LEU A 467 2.03 -20.93 -2.87
CA LEU A 467 3.07 -20.63 -1.89
C LEU A 467 3.40 -21.84 -0.99
N ARG A 468 2.39 -22.58 -0.54
CA ARG A 468 2.59 -23.83 0.24
C ARG A 468 3.38 -24.88 -0.53
N SER A 469 3.22 -24.96 -1.85
CA SER A 469 4.00 -25.87 -2.69
C SER A 469 5.46 -25.43 -2.87
N LEU A 470 5.71 -24.11 -2.95
CA LEU A 470 7.02 -23.52 -3.20
C LEU A 470 7.90 -23.39 -1.94
N VAL A 471 7.28 -23.33 -0.75
CA VAL A 471 7.93 -22.99 0.52
C VAL A 471 8.10 -24.22 1.42
N LYS A 472 9.31 -24.43 1.95
CA LYS A 472 9.62 -25.37 3.04
C LYS A 472 9.06 -24.84 4.37
N ASP A 473 8.58 -25.76 5.19
CA ASP A 473 8.12 -25.50 6.57
C ASP A 473 6.99 -24.47 6.70
N TRP A 474 6.05 -24.45 5.75
CA TRP A 474 4.86 -23.61 5.84
C TRP A 474 3.98 -23.99 7.05
N PRO A 475 3.70 -23.08 8.00
CA PRO A 475 2.89 -23.40 9.17
C PRO A 475 1.43 -23.67 8.79
N PRO A 476 0.76 -24.69 9.38
CA PRO A 476 -0.64 -24.99 9.09
C PRO A 476 -1.59 -23.88 9.55
N ALA A 477 -1.20 -23.11 10.58
CA ALA A 477 -1.95 -21.96 11.08
C ALA A 477 -1.82 -20.70 10.20
N CYS A 478 -0.86 -20.68 9.27
CA CYS A 478 -0.64 -19.54 8.38
C CYS A 478 -1.58 -19.64 7.17
N SER A 479 -2.60 -18.79 7.16
CA SER A 479 -3.57 -18.63 6.08
C SER A 479 -3.89 -17.14 5.92
N PRO A 480 -3.03 -16.36 5.23
CA PRO A 480 -3.33 -14.96 4.98
C PRO A 480 -4.60 -14.84 4.11
N HIS A 481 -5.53 -13.97 4.51
CA HIS A 481 -6.72 -13.69 3.73
C HIS A 481 -6.49 -12.55 2.73
N GLY A 482 -7.29 -12.55 1.66
CA GLY A 482 -7.25 -11.54 0.61
C GLY A 482 -6.28 -11.86 -0.53
N ARG A 483 -6.27 -10.99 -1.53
CA ARG A 483 -5.41 -11.14 -2.71
C ARG A 483 -3.95 -10.87 -2.36
N LEU A 484 -3.03 -11.41 -3.15
CA LEU A 484 -1.63 -10.99 -3.09
C LEU A 484 -1.53 -9.52 -3.55
N VAL A 485 -0.99 -8.64 -2.71
CA VAL A 485 -0.82 -7.21 -3.05
C VAL A 485 0.49 -6.98 -3.79
N THR A 486 1.61 -7.44 -3.21
CA THR A 486 2.94 -7.33 -3.83
C THR A 486 3.94 -8.31 -3.21
N ALA A 487 5.11 -8.44 -3.84
CA ALA A 487 6.27 -9.10 -3.26
C ALA A 487 7.54 -8.25 -3.50
N ALA A 488 8.44 -8.22 -2.52
CA ALA A 488 9.68 -7.47 -2.57
C ALA A 488 10.90 -8.36 -2.24
N ASP A 489 11.97 -8.21 -3.00
CA ASP A 489 13.26 -8.82 -2.68
C ASP A 489 13.92 -8.00 -1.57
N VAL A 490 14.28 -8.65 -0.46
CA VAL A 490 14.82 -7.96 0.72
C VAL A 490 15.98 -8.76 1.32
N VAL A 491 16.84 -8.10 2.07
CA VAL A 491 17.88 -8.75 2.88
C VAL A 491 17.59 -8.45 4.34
N GLU A 492 17.36 -9.48 5.13
CA GLU A 492 17.26 -9.35 6.58
C GLU A 492 18.66 -9.11 7.16
N LEU A 493 18.86 -7.93 7.75
CA LEU A 493 20.12 -7.51 8.37
C LEU A 493 20.15 -7.91 9.84
N GLU A 494 21.30 -8.40 10.28
CA GLU A 494 21.57 -8.59 11.71
C GLU A 494 22.24 -7.32 12.30
N PRO A 495 22.04 -7.01 13.59
CA PRO A 495 22.76 -5.92 14.25
C PRO A 495 24.29 -6.08 14.02
N PRO A 496 25.04 -5.01 13.69
CA PRO A 496 24.70 -3.59 13.83
C PRO A 496 24.06 -2.90 12.59
N TYR A 497 23.36 -3.64 11.73
CA TYR A 497 22.56 -3.08 10.62
C TYR A 497 23.33 -2.19 9.64
N LEU A 498 24.52 -2.65 9.23
CA LEU A 498 25.40 -1.91 8.33
C LEU A 498 24.80 -1.77 6.92
N GLU A 499 25.14 -0.68 6.22
CA GLU A 499 24.67 -0.39 4.86
C GLU A 499 25.07 -1.44 3.82
N THR A 500 26.17 -2.18 4.05
CA THR A 500 26.53 -3.31 3.17
C THR A 500 25.61 -4.49 3.47
N PRO A 501 24.92 -5.08 2.48
CA PRO A 501 23.95 -6.15 2.67
C PRO A 501 24.63 -7.48 3.02
N LYS A 502 25.22 -7.57 4.22
CA LYS A 502 25.63 -8.83 4.84
C LYS A 502 24.44 -9.31 5.67
N GLY A 503 23.60 -10.14 5.08
CA GLY A 503 22.38 -10.60 5.71
C GLY A 503 21.77 -11.78 4.98
N LYS A 504 20.62 -12.24 5.48
CA LYS A 504 19.90 -13.38 4.90
C LYS A 504 19.02 -12.86 3.77
N ALA A 505 19.23 -13.37 2.56
CA ALA A 505 18.40 -13.03 1.42
C ALA A 505 16.98 -13.58 1.61
N CYS A 506 15.99 -12.72 1.44
CA CYS A 506 14.59 -13.02 1.70
C CYS A 506 13.68 -12.46 0.58
N VAL A 507 12.45 -12.96 0.54
CA VAL A 507 11.33 -12.40 -0.22
C VAL A 507 10.27 -12.02 0.80
N MET A 508 9.86 -10.75 0.79
CA MET A 508 8.73 -10.26 1.57
C MET A 508 7.48 -10.33 0.70
N VAL A 509 6.43 -10.99 1.18
CA VAL A 509 5.16 -11.17 0.48
C VAL A 509 4.06 -10.46 1.26
N LEU A 510 3.31 -9.58 0.60
CA LEU A 510 2.33 -8.71 1.24
C LEU A 510 0.91 -9.14 0.89
N PHE A 511 0.12 -9.42 1.93
CA PHE A 511 -1.32 -9.62 1.90
C PHE A 511 -2.03 -8.52 2.70
N PRO A 512 -3.35 -8.30 2.52
CA PRO A 512 -4.11 -7.29 3.24
C PRO A 512 -4.08 -7.41 4.77
N GLU A 513 -3.95 -8.63 5.31
CA GLU A 513 -3.94 -8.87 6.77
C GLU A 513 -2.55 -9.20 7.34
N ALA A 514 -1.64 -9.68 6.49
CA ALA A 514 -0.36 -10.21 6.93
C ALA A 514 0.78 -9.92 5.94
N CYS A 515 1.97 -9.70 6.48
CA CYS A 515 3.22 -9.65 5.75
C CYS A 515 4.04 -10.90 6.09
N ILE A 516 4.41 -11.68 5.07
CA ILE A 516 5.14 -12.94 5.25
C ILE A 516 6.57 -12.76 4.75
N LEU A 517 7.54 -13.17 5.57
CA LEU A 517 8.95 -13.18 5.19
C LEU A 517 9.39 -14.61 4.87
N LEU A 518 9.89 -14.81 3.66
CA LEU A 518 10.39 -16.07 3.15
C LEU A 518 11.90 -15.98 2.96
N ARG A 519 12.67 -16.91 3.52
CA ARG A 519 14.12 -16.96 3.34
C ARG A 519 14.47 -17.71 2.05
N LYS A 520 15.41 -17.19 1.28
CA LYS A 520 15.95 -17.87 0.11
C LYS A 520 16.94 -18.95 0.55
N ASP A 521 16.80 -20.15 0.01
CA ASP A 521 17.84 -21.17 0.15
C ASP A 521 19.07 -20.73 -0.68
N THR A 522 20.26 -21.17 -0.28
CA THR A 522 21.54 -20.79 -0.92
C THR A 522 21.62 -21.15 -2.40
N ALA A 523 20.84 -22.16 -2.83
CA ALA A 523 20.74 -22.59 -4.21
C ALA A 523 19.59 -21.91 -5.00
N SER A 524 18.75 -21.09 -4.35
CA SER A 524 17.55 -20.52 -4.97
C SER A 524 17.82 -19.20 -5.68
N ALA A 525 17.58 -19.18 -6.99
CA ALA A 525 17.58 -17.96 -7.80
C ALA A 525 16.21 -17.26 -7.87
N LEU A 526 15.22 -17.71 -7.08
CA LEU A 526 13.86 -17.20 -7.17
C LEU A 526 13.79 -15.75 -6.66
N SER A 527 13.37 -14.82 -7.52
CA SER A 527 13.14 -13.41 -7.19
C SER A 527 11.68 -13.17 -6.80
N ALA A 528 11.40 -12.03 -6.16
CA ALA A 528 10.03 -11.63 -5.84
C ALA A 528 9.11 -11.60 -7.07
N ARG A 529 9.62 -11.14 -8.22
CA ARG A 529 8.91 -11.21 -9.51
C ARG A 529 8.66 -12.64 -9.96
N GLY A 530 9.62 -13.54 -9.74
CA GLY A 530 9.45 -14.97 -10.01
C GLY A 530 8.37 -15.60 -9.13
N VAL A 531 8.27 -15.21 -7.85
CA VAL A 531 7.20 -15.66 -6.95
C VAL A 531 5.83 -15.19 -7.45
N ILE A 532 5.68 -13.92 -7.81
CA ILE A 532 4.42 -13.39 -8.36
C ILE A 532 4.06 -14.14 -9.66
N ALA A 533 5.02 -14.33 -10.57
CA ALA A 533 4.79 -15.03 -11.82
C ALA A 533 4.36 -16.50 -11.62
N GLU A 534 4.87 -17.18 -10.59
CA GLU A 534 4.47 -18.55 -10.28
C GLU A 534 3.09 -18.63 -9.62
N ILE A 535 2.69 -17.59 -8.86
CA ILE A 535 1.35 -17.48 -8.29
C ILE A 535 0.31 -17.18 -9.37
N GLU A 536 0.63 -16.30 -10.32
CA GLU A 536 -0.21 -15.98 -11.47
C GLU A 536 -0.29 -17.15 -12.49
N ARG A 537 0.64 -18.11 -12.41
CA ARG A 537 0.75 -19.23 -13.35
C ARG A 537 -0.47 -20.14 -13.32
N PRO A 538 -1.13 -20.44 -14.46
CA PRO A 538 -2.33 -21.30 -14.52
C PRO A 538 -2.08 -22.70 -13.92
N ALA A 539 -3.09 -23.22 -13.22
CA ALA A 539 -2.99 -24.39 -12.32
C ALA A 539 -2.46 -25.68 -13.00
N ILE A 540 -2.66 -25.81 -14.31
CA ILE A 540 -2.25 -26.96 -15.13
C ILE A 540 -0.75 -27.28 -15.02
N ARG A 541 0.11 -26.26 -14.80
CA ARG A 541 1.57 -26.49 -14.71
C ARG A 541 2.11 -26.73 -13.30
N LEU A 542 1.28 -26.62 -12.25
CA LEU A 542 1.70 -26.93 -10.88
C LEU A 542 2.02 -28.42 -10.73
N ASN A 543 1.25 -29.28 -11.40
CA ASN A 543 1.40 -30.74 -11.29
C ASN A 543 2.61 -31.28 -12.08
N ALA A 544 3.02 -30.61 -13.16
CA ALA A 544 4.11 -31.07 -14.03
C ALA A 544 5.52 -30.74 -13.49
N ARG A 545 5.63 -29.86 -12.48
CA ARG A 545 6.90 -29.46 -11.85
C ARG A 545 6.94 -29.57 -10.33
N ALA A 546 5.85 -30.03 -9.69
CA ALA A 546 5.86 -30.31 -8.25
C ALA A 546 7.01 -31.25 -7.84
N ASP A 547 7.49 -32.11 -8.76
CA ASP A 547 8.62 -33.01 -8.54
C ASP A 547 10.01 -32.42 -8.89
N GLU A 548 10.10 -31.28 -9.61
CA GLU A 548 11.40 -30.70 -10.01
C GLU A 548 11.71 -29.31 -9.41
N ALA A 549 10.70 -28.54 -8.99
CA ALA A 549 10.93 -27.30 -8.24
C ALA A 549 11.17 -27.63 -6.77
N ALA A 550 12.33 -28.18 -6.44
CA ALA A 550 12.76 -28.40 -5.07
C ALA A 550 12.48 -27.13 -4.25
N LYS A 551 11.63 -27.23 -3.21
CA LYS A 551 11.17 -26.12 -2.37
C LYS A 551 12.31 -25.14 -2.06
N SER A 552 12.34 -24.04 -2.79
CA SER A 552 13.53 -23.18 -2.90
C SER A 552 13.51 -22.02 -1.90
N LEU A 553 12.39 -21.86 -1.21
CA LEU A 553 12.15 -20.88 -0.16
C LEU A 553 11.86 -21.61 1.16
N THR A 554 12.21 -20.99 2.28
CA THR A 554 11.86 -21.48 3.63
C THR A 554 11.05 -20.43 4.36
N PHE A 555 9.96 -20.82 5.01
CA PHE A 555 9.16 -19.90 5.80
C PHE A 555 9.98 -19.34 6.97
N SER A 556 10.00 -18.01 7.15
CA SER A 556 10.72 -17.39 8.28
C SER A 556 9.77 -16.86 9.34
N CYS A 557 8.81 -16.02 8.98
CA CYS A 557 7.82 -15.48 9.92
C CYS A 557 6.62 -14.86 9.20
N GLU A 558 5.52 -14.78 9.93
CA GLU A 558 4.32 -14.01 9.59
C GLU A 558 4.21 -12.81 10.53
N LEU A 559 3.98 -11.64 9.95
CA LEU A 559 3.85 -10.36 10.63
C LEU A 559 2.41 -9.86 10.40
N PRO A 560 1.53 -9.90 11.42
CA PRO A 560 0.18 -9.33 11.29
C PRO A 560 0.29 -7.83 11.06
N LEU A 561 -0.37 -7.32 10.02
CA LEU A 561 -0.22 -5.91 9.62
C LEU A 561 -0.81 -4.93 10.64
N SER A 562 -1.77 -5.38 11.45
CA SER A 562 -2.41 -4.61 12.54
C SER A 562 -1.46 -4.32 13.71
N ALA A 563 -0.48 -5.18 13.96
CA ALA A 563 0.49 -5.01 15.05
C ALA A 563 1.88 -4.58 14.56
N LEU A 564 2.00 -4.24 13.27
CA LEU A 564 3.25 -3.87 12.63
C LEU A 564 3.42 -2.34 12.65
N HIS A 565 4.57 -1.84 13.04
CA HIS A 565 4.98 -0.44 12.88
C HIS A 565 6.18 -0.38 11.98
N ILE A 566 6.15 0.56 11.03
CA ILE A 566 7.16 0.66 9.97
C ILE A 566 7.82 2.02 10.03
N SER A 567 9.14 2.03 9.95
CA SER A 567 9.93 3.22 9.69
C SER A 567 11.03 2.89 8.69
N HIS A 568 11.56 3.87 7.99
CA HIS A 568 12.61 3.66 7.01
C HIS A 568 13.71 4.72 7.09
N SER A 569 14.83 4.48 6.43
CA SER A 569 15.97 5.40 6.42
C SER A 569 15.70 6.58 5.48
N GLU A 570 16.46 7.66 5.65
CA GLU A 570 16.39 8.85 4.80
C GLU A 570 16.72 8.57 3.33
N ASP A 571 17.67 7.67 3.08
CA ASP A 571 18.02 7.24 1.73
C ASP A 571 17.04 6.20 1.14
N GLY A 572 16.03 5.79 1.91
CA GLY A 572 15.00 4.85 1.51
C GLY A 572 15.48 3.42 1.27
N ARG A 573 16.69 3.04 1.73
CA ARG A 573 17.25 1.69 1.54
C ARG A 573 16.86 0.71 2.64
N LEU A 574 16.83 1.17 3.89
CA LEU A 574 16.53 0.34 5.06
C LEU A 574 15.11 0.57 5.52
N MET A 575 14.47 -0.50 6.00
CA MET A 575 13.16 -0.46 6.64
C MET A 575 13.19 -1.25 7.94
N TRP A 576 12.73 -0.63 9.01
CA TRP A 576 12.53 -1.22 10.33
C TRP A 576 11.09 -1.69 10.45
N LEU A 577 10.93 -2.98 10.72
CA LEU A 577 9.67 -3.67 10.95
C LEU A 577 9.57 -4.00 12.43
N ARG A 578 8.78 -3.24 13.19
CA ARG A 578 8.54 -3.51 14.61
C ARG A 578 7.19 -4.17 14.77
N CYS A 579 7.16 -5.38 15.30
CA CYS A 579 5.93 -6.06 15.64
C CYS A 579 5.70 -5.94 17.15
N SER A 580 4.50 -5.52 17.56
CA SER A 580 4.09 -5.45 18.98
C SER A 580 3.55 -6.79 19.50
N ALA A 581 3.25 -7.74 18.59
CA ALA A 581 2.84 -9.09 18.93
C ALA A 581 4.00 -9.93 19.50
N PRO A 582 3.74 -10.90 20.38
CA PRO A 582 4.77 -11.79 20.93
C PRO A 582 5.47 -12.55 19.79
N SER A 583 6.80 -12.67 19.89
CA SER A 583 7.59 -13.37 18.89
C SER A 583 7.17 -14.85 18.80
N PRO A 584 6.98 -15.41 17.57
CA PRO A 584 6.67 -16.83 17.40
C PRO A 584 7.84 -17.77 17.74
N SER A 585 9.06 -17.23 17.94
CA SER A 585 10.24 -18.04 18.25
C SER A 585 10.44 -18.20 19.77
N ASN A 586 10.36 -19.43 20.26
CA ASN A 586 10.67 -19.86 21.64
C ASN A 586 12.16 -19.70 22.05
N LEU A 587 12.92 -18.80 21.42
CA LEU A 587 14.39 -18.73 21.53
C LEU A 587 14.93 -17.69 22.52
N SER A 588 14.08 -17.02 23.28
CA SER A 588 14.54 -16.28 24.46
C SER A 588 13.57 -16.48 25.62
N SER A 589 14.12 -16.79 26.80
CA SER A 589 13.40 -16.99 28.05
C SER A 589 12.83 -15.68 28.63
N LEU A 590 12.48 -14.72 27.76
CA LEU A 590 11.81 -13.47 28.11
C LEU A 590 10.48 -13.42 27.36
N PRO A 591 9.37 -13.09 28.02
CA PRO A 591 8.20 -12.60 27.31
C PRO A 591 8.56 -11.23 26.71
N SER A 592 9.16 -11.21 25.51
CA SER A 592 9.41 -9.93 24.83
C SER A 592 8.09 -9.43 24.27
N THR A 593 7.57 -8.37 24.86
CA THR A 593 6.55 -7.52 24.25
C THR A 593 7.17 -6.91 22.99
N GLY A 594 6.93 -7.55 21.86
CA GLY A 594 7.37 -7.14 20.53
C GLY A 594 8.81 -7.52 20.15
N TYR A 595 9.09 -7.45 18.84
CA TYR A 595 10.40 -7.65 18.23
C TYR A 595 10.60 -6.70 17.04
N THR A 596 11.86 -6.39 16.71
CA THR A 596 12.20 -5.52 15.56
C THR A 596 13.07 -6.29 14.58
N LYS A 597 12.70 -6.26 13.30
CA LYS A 597 13.52 -6.75 12.17
C LYS A 597 13.94 -5.56 11.31
N VAL A 598 15.15 -5.62 10.76
CA VAL A 598 15.66 -4.61 9.83
C VAL A 598 15.90 -5.25 8.49
N ILE A 599 15.33 -4.67 7.44
CA ILE A 599 15.45 -5.18 6.08
C ILE A 599 16.07 -4.12 5.18
N ALA A 600 16.96 -4.54 4.29
CA ALA A 600 17.42 -3.74 3.16
C ALA A 600 16.61 -4.10 1.91
N LEU A 601 16.10 -3.08 1.22
CA LEU A 601 15.28 -3.24 0.02
C LEU A 601 16.16 -3.42 -1.22
N LEU A 602 15.84 -4.41 -2.06
CA LEU A 602 16.56 -4.70 -3.30
C LEU A 602 15.65 -4.58 -4.53
N SER A 603 16.28 -4.62 -5.71
CA SER A 603 15.60 -4.75 -7.00
C SER A 603 14.58 -3.62 -7.24
N SER A 604 13.30 -3.93 -7.48
CA SER A 604 12.25 -2.96 -7.81
C SER A 604 11.98 -1.93 -6.71
N TYR A 605 12.32 -2.24 -5.46
CA TYR A 605 12.10 -1.39 -4.28
C TYR A 605 13.39 -0.77 -3.74
N GLU A 606 14.53 -0.91 -4.43
CA GLU A 606 15.78 -0.26 -4.03
C GLU A 606 15.59 1.26 -3.93
N ARG A 607 15.95 1.83 -2.76
CA ARG A 607 15.75 3.26 -2.40
C ARG A 607 14.30 3.74 -2.45
N LYS A 608 13.32 2.83 -2.49
CA LYS A 608 11.89 3.15 -2.61
C LYS A 608 11.09 2.69 -1.39
N ALA A 609 11.67 2.79 -0.19
CA ALA A 609 10.98 2.44 1.05
C ALA A 609 9.68 3.22 1.26
N ALA A 610 9.62 4.49 0.88
CA ALA A 610 8.39 5.30 0.97
C ALA A 610 7.24 4.69 0.14
N ARG A 611 7.53 4.22 -1.08
CA ARG A 611 6.54 3.54 -1.93
C ARG A 611 6.05 2.23 -1.30
N LEU A 612 6.97 1.43 -0.78
CA LEU A 612 6.61 0.18 -0.11
C LEU A 612 5.78 0.46 1.16
N SER A 613 6.08 1.53 1.90
CA SER A 613 5.28 1.93 3.05
C SER A 613 3.87 2.38 2.67
N GLU A 614 3.70 3.04 1.52
CA GLU A 614 2.38 3.38 0.97
C GLU A 614 1.58 2.10 0.63
N GLU A 615 2.21 1.15 -0.05
CA GLU A 615 1.58 -0.13 -0.42
C GLU A 615 1.16 -0.94 0.83
N ILE A 616 1.96 -0.90 1.91
CA ILE A 616 1.60 -1.53 3.19
C ILE A 616 0.45 -0.79 3.88
N ALA A 617 0.44 0.55 3.88
CA ALA A 617 -0.65 1.33 4.44
C ALA A 617 -1.98 1.09 3.68
N ARG A 618 -1.93 1.01 2.35
CA ARG A 618 -3.08 0.60 1.51
C ARG A 618 -3.54 -0.83 1.84
N SER A 619 -2.60 -1.76 2.04
CA SER A 619 -2.91 -3.15 2.39
C SER A 619 -3.61 -3.26 3.74
N ARG A 620 -3.19 -2.48 4.74
CA ARG A 620 -3.88 -2.41 6.04
C ARG A 620 -5.33 -2.00 5.89
N ILE A 621 -5.57 -0.93 5.13
CA ILE A 621 -6.94 -0.45 4.86
C ILE A 621 -7.74 -1.52 4.12
N GLU A 622 -7.13 -2.22 3.15
CA GLU A 622 -7.75 -3.34 2.42
C GLU A 622 -8.14 -4.49 3.35
N GLY A 623 -7.32 -4.82 4.35
CA GLY A 623 -7.60 -5.89 5.32
C GLY A 623 -8.61 -5.50 6.40
N ARG A 624 -8.69 -4.21 6.76
CA ARG A 624 -9.64 -3.70 7.77
C ARG A 624 -11.06 -3.57 7.24
N HIS A 625 -11.23 -3.24 5.95
CA HIS A 625 -12.53 -3.04 5.33
C HIS A 625 -12.87 -4.12 4.29
N ALA A 626 -13.91 -4.89 4.59
CA ALA A 626 -14.45 -5.90 3.69
C ALA A 626 -14.79 -5.31 2.30
N GLU A 627 -14.61 -6.12 1.26
CA GLU A 627 -14.85 -5.69 -0.12
C GLU A 627 -16.27 -5.19 -0.37
N SER A 628 -17.28 -5.80 0.27
CA SER A 628 -18.67 -5.37 0.17
C SER A 628 -18.89 -3.93 0.64
N LEU A 629 -18.15 -3.49 1.66
CA LEU A 629 -18.19 -2.12 2.16
C LEU A 629 -17.44 -1.18 1.22
N ARG A 630 -16.28 -1.59 0.71
CA ARG A 630 -15.46 -0.77 -0.20
C ARG A 630 -16.09 -0.55 -1.57
N ASP A 631 -16.88 -1.51 -2.03
CA ASP A 631 -17.71 -1.40 -3.24
C ASP A 631 -18.99 -0.56 -3.00
N SER A 632 -19.29 -0.19 -1.75
CA SER A 632 -20.49 0.58 -1.40
C SER A 632 -20.27 2.09 -1.46
N ASP A 633 -21.33 2.84 -1.74
CA ASP A 633 -21.31 4.32 -1.75
C ASP A 633 -21.08 4.94 -0.35
N LYS A 634 -21.04 4.11 0.71
CA LYS A 634 -20.88 4.49 2.13
C LYS A 634 -19.42 4.47 2.61
N TRP A 635 -18.47 4.18 1.73
CA TRP A 635 -17.06 4.15 2.06
C TRP A 635 -16.25 4.89 1.01
N THR A 636 -15.31 5.73 1.45
CA THR A 636 -14.34 6.34 0.54
C THR A 636 -12.95 6.38 1.15
N LEU A 637 -11.94 6.29 0.29
CA LEU A 637 -10.54 6.48 0.66
C LEU A 637 -10.06 7.81 0.10
N ARG A 638 -9.49 8.66 0.96
CA ARG A 638 -8.88 9.93 0.56
C ARG A 638 -7.41 9.97 0.94
N THR A 639 -6.64 10.66 0.12
CA THR A 639 -5.20 10.85 0.34
C THR A 639 -4.90 12.32 0.53
N VAL A 640 -4.31 12.63 1.68
CA VAL A 640 -3.66 13.91 1.95
C VAL A 640 -2.18 13.74 1.62
N ASP A 641 -1.75 14.25 0.46
CA ASP A 641 -0.33 14.37 0.14
C ASP A 641 0.07 15.84 0.27
N HIS A 642 0.69 16.19 1.40
CA HIS A 642 1.20 17.54 1.58
C HIS A 642 2.71 17.54 1.33
N LEU A 643 3.10 17.99 0.13
CA LEU A 643 4.48 18.07 -0.34
C LEU A 643 5.43 18.83 0.63
N THR A 644 4.91 19.78 1.41
CA THR A 644 5.69 20.57 2.38
C THR A 644 5.89 19.85 3.72
N ALA A 645 4.97 18.99 4.14
CA ALA A 645 5.07 18.21 5.37
C ALA A 645 5.74 16.84 5.16
N GLY A 646 5.67 16.31 3.94
CA GLY A 646 6.21 15.03 3.46
C GLY A 646 5.78 13.80 4.27
N LEU A 647 4.63 13.87 4.93
CA LEU A 647 3.90 12.74 5.50
C LEU A 647 2.62 12.60 4.70
N GLY A 648 2.41 11.47 4.05
CA GLY A 648 1.17 11.11 3.40
C GLY A 648 0.21 10.46 4.40
N VAL A 649 -1.06 10.85 4.36
CA VAL A 649 -2.12 10.24 5.17
C VAL A 649 -3.16 9.61 4.25
N LEU A 650 -3.44 8.33 4.47
CA LEU A 650 -4.53 7.60 3.85
C LEU A 650 -5.70 7.54 4.84
N ALA A 651 -6.75 8.31 4.56
CA ALA A 651 -7.93 8.39 5.41
C ALA A 651 -9.08 7.54 4.83
N ALA A 652 -9.44 6.48 5.55
CA ALA A 652 -10.61 5.66 5.25
C ALA A 652 -11.85 6.26 5.94
N ILE A 653 -12.84 6.67 5.16
CA ILE A 653 -14.01 7.41 5.63
C ILE A 653 -15.25 6.51 5.55
N PHE A 654 -15.94 6.34 6.66
CA PHE A 654 -17.14 5.51 6.76
C PHE A 654 -18.08 5.96 7.89
N GLU A 655 -19.33 5.52 7.85
CA GLU A 655 -20.32 5.82 8.89
C GLU A 655 -20.19 4.88 10.10
N ASP A 656 -20.46 5.40 11.29
CA ASP A 656 -20.62 4.59 12.50
C ASP A 656 -21.83 3.66 12.35
N SER A 657 -21.63 2.37 12.59
CA SER A 657 -22.68 1.34 12.44
C SER A 657 -23.50 1.11 13.71
N GLY A 658 -23.22 1.87 14.79
CA GLY A 658 -23.90 1.74 16.07
C GLY A 658 -23.54 0.45 16.83
N PRO A 659 -24.09 0.26 18.04
CA PRO A 659 -23.68 -0.82 18.95
C PRO A 659 -24.07 -2.24 18.50
N ASN A 660 -24.94 -2.38 17.50
CA ASN A 660 -25.41 -3.67 16.96
C ASN A 660 -24.84 -3.97 15.56
N GLY A 661 -23.91 -3.16 15.04
CA GLY A 661 -23.28 -3.38 13.74
C GLY A 661 -22.12 -4.39 13.81
N ASP A 662 -21.96 -5.20 12.76
CA ASP A 662 -20.86 -6.18 12.57
C ASP A 662 -19.44 -5.57 12.67
N HIS A 663 -19.30 -4.24 12.74
CA HIS A 663 -18.02 -3.53 12.79
C HIS A 663 -17.40 -3.44 14.19
N ALA A 664 -18.12 -3.79 15.27
CA ALA A 664 -17.57 -3.75 16.64
C ALA A 664 -16.41 -4.74 16.88
N THR A 665 -16.16 -5.66 15.93
CA THR A 665 -15.07 -6.64 15.97
C THR A 665 -13.99 -6.41 14.89
N GLN A 666 -14.10 -5.34 14.09
CA GLN A 666 -13.13 -5.06 13.04
C GLN A 666 -11.84 -4.43 13.61
N PRO A 667 -10.66 -4.84 13.11
CA PRO A 667 -9.40 -4.21 13.49
C PRO A 667 -9.42 -2.74 13.08
N THR A 668 -9.17 -1.86 14.05
CA THR A 668 -9.08 -0.40 13.85
C THR A 668 -7.68 0.01 13.43
N SER A 669 -7.56 1.14 12.72
CA SER A 669 -6.28 1.82 12.54
C SER A 669 -5.71 2.33 13.88
N ASN A 670 -4.41 2.60 13.87
CA ASN A 670 -3.71 3.20 15.02
C ASN A 670 -4.18 4.64 15.30
N ILE A 671 -4.77 5.33 14.30
CA ILE A 671 -5.27 6.70 14.44
C ILE A 671 -6.75 6.72 14.07
N LYS A 672 -7.61 6.93 15.08
CA LYS A 672 -9.06 6.98 14.91
C LYS A 672 -9.56 8.42 15.08
N LEU A 673 -10.20 8.94 14.05
CA LEU A 673 -10.81 10.26 13.99
C LEU A 673 -12.34 10.12 13.99
N VAL A 674 -13.02 10.66 14.99
CA VAL A 674 -14.48 10.59 15.13
C VAL A 674 -15.07 11.98 15.01
N ILE A 675 -16.01 12.18 14.08
CA ILE A 675 -16.67 13.47 13.84
C ILE A 675 -18.07 13.46 14.45
N GLY A 676 -18.45 14.50 15.18
CA GLY A 676 -19.85 14.75 15.58
C GLY A 676 -20.41 13.85 16.68
N SER A 677 -19.63 12.92 17.24
CA SER A 677 -20.04 12.07 18.36
C SER A 677 -19.82 12.78 19.71
N SER A 678 -20.70 12.55 20.69
CA SER A 678 -20.50 12.97 22.09
C SER A 678 -19.46 12.11 22.83
N THR A 679 -18.86 11.14 22.16
CA THR A 679 -17.89 10.22 22.72
C THR A 679 -16.56 10.92 23.02
N SER A 680 -16.12 10.83 24.27
CA SER A 680 -14.82 11.38 24.71
C SER A 680 -13.65 10.60 24.11
N THR A 681 -12.54 11.29 23.77
CA THR A 681 -11.28 10.68 23.36
C THR A 681 -10.77 9.61 24.35
N LYS A 682 -11.05 9.75 25.65
CA LYS A 682 -10.70 8.75 26.67
C LYS A 682 -11.51 7.46 26.52
N SER A 683 -12.78 7.57 26.15
CA SER A 683 -13.65 6.42 25.94
C SER A 683 -13.23 5.61 24.72
N ILE A 684 -12.74 6.29 23.67
CA ILE A 684 -12.24 5.65 22.45
C ILE A 684 -10.99 4.82 22.76
N LEU A 685 -10.00 5.42 23.45
CA LEU A 685 -8.77 4.72 23.84
C LEU A 685 -9.01 3.58 24.85
N ALA A 686 -10.07 3.68 25.67
CA ALA A 686 -10.44 2.62 26.60
C ALA A 686 -11.17 1.46 25.91
N ALA A 687 -11.86 1.72 24.80
CA ALA A 687 -12.61 0.71 24.05
C ALA A 687 -11.68 -0.15 23.17
N ASP A 688 -10.72 0.48 22.48
CA ASP A 688 -9.85 -0.17 21.50
C ASP A 688 -8.38 -0.13 21.95
N SER A 689 -7.83 -1.26 22.38
CA SER A 689 -6.43 -1.37 22.83
C SER A 689 -5.39 -1.17 21.72
N HIS A 690 -5.82 -1.16 20.46
CA HIS A 690 -4.96 -1.00 19.28
C HIS A 690 -4.88 0.44 18.76
N VAL A 691 -5.66 1.37 19.33
CA VAL A 691 -5.66 2.77 18.93
C VAL A 691 -4.59 3.53 19.72
N ASP A 692 -3.54 3.96 19.02
CA ASP A 692 -2.47 4.78 19.59
C ASP A 692 -2.90 6.23 19.78
N THR A 693 -3.85 6.72 18.97
CA THR A 693 -4.37 8.09 19.05
C THR A 693 -5.85 8.18 18.69
N ALA A 694 -6.61 8.83 19.57
CA ALA A 694 -7.98 9.23 19.30
C ALA A 694 -8.08 10.74 19.04
N ILE A 695 -8.76 11.11 17.96
CA ILE A 695 -9.06 12.50 17.58
C ILE A 695 -10.59 12.65 17.53
N CYS A 696 -11.14 13.58 18.29
CA CYS A 696 -12.56 13.91 18.22
C CYS A 696 -12.73 15.31 17.59
N VAL A 697 -13.63 15.42 16.61
CA VAL A 697 -13.97 16.70 15.98
C VAL A 697 -15.42 17.05 16.32
N THR A 698 -15.61 18.16 17.01
CA THR A 698 -16.93 18.69 17.38
C THR A 698 -17.22 19.97 16.61
N PHE A 699 -18.47 20.11 16.17
CA PHE A 699 -18.94 21.29 15.44
C PHE A 699 -19.14 22.48 16.38
N LEU A 700 -18.67 23.66 15.97
CA LEU A 700 -18.93 24.94 16.61
C LEU A 700 -19.71 25.85 15.65
N GLU A 701 -20.26 26.94 16.18
CA GLU A 701 -20.89 27.99 15.37
C GLU A 701 -19.87 28.63 14.38
N ASN A 702 -20.37 29.15 13.24
CA ASN A 702 -19.60 29.83 12.20
C ASN A 702 -18.58 28.97 11.40
N SER A 703 -18.92 27.70 11.10
CA SER A 703 -18.05 26.80 10.30
C SER A 703 -16.67 26.55 10.94
N MET A 704 -16.61 26.67 12.26
CA MET A 704 -15.43 26.35 13.07
C MET A 704 -15.57 24.94 13.65
N TYR A 705 -14.43 24.26 13.78
CA TYR A 705 -14.35 22.92 14.33
C TYR A 705 -13.42 22.94 15.54
N ARG A 706 -13.85 22.30 16.64
CA ARG A 706 -12.97 21.99 17.77
C ARG A 706 -12.43 20.58 17.59
N VAL A 707 -11.11 20.46 17.64
CA VAL A 707 -10.35 19.22 17.46
C VAL A 707 -9.69 18.87 18.78
N ASP A 708 -10.14 17.80 19.42
CA ASP A 708 -9.55 17.24 20.62
C ASP A 708 -8.69 16.02 20.24
N CYS A 709 -7.38 16.13 20.42
CA CYS A 709 -6.42 15.06 20.13
C CYS A 709 -5.88 14.46 21.43
N ARG A 710 -5.91 13.14 21.54
CA ARG A 710 -5.32 12.41 22.67
C ARG A 710 -4.47 11.22 22.19
N PRO A 711 -3.13 11.32 22.25
CA PRO A 711 -2.27 10.16 22.13
C PRO A 711 -2.31 9.29 23.39
N VAL A 712 -1.99 8.00 23.26
CA VAL A 712 -1.69 7.10 24.40
C VAL A 712 -0.46 7.59 25.15
N ASN A 713 0.60 7.92 24.41
CA ASN A 713 1.85 8.44 24.94
C ASN A 713 2.00 9.92 24.56
N GLY A 714 1.63 10.83 25.46
CA GLY A 714 1.81 12.28 25.26
C GLY A 714 0.79 13.15 25.97
N SER A 715 0.89 14.46 25.72
CA SER A 715 -0.05 15.45 26.24
C SER A 715 -1.25 15.58 25.29
N ALA A 716 -2.47 15.63 25.84
CA ALA A 716 -3.65 15.92 25.05
C ALA A 716 -3.63 17.38 24.57
N SER A 717 -4.09 17.62 23.34
CA SER A 717 -4.27 18.97 22.79
C SER A 717 -5.72 19.21 22.38
N THR A 718 -6.15 20.46 22.52
CA THR A 718 -7.46 20.94 22.09
C THR A 718 -7.23 22.20 21.27
N ASP A 719 -7.58 22.14 19.99
CA ASP A 719 -7.37 23.23 19.03
C ASP A 719 -8.70 23.59 18.33
N THR A 720 -8.84 24.83 17.89
CA THR A 720 -9.99 25.30 17.08
C THR A 720 -9.52 25.70 15.69
N THR A 721 -10.16 25.18 14.64
CA THR A 721 -9.74 25.38 13.26
C THR A 721 -10.91 25.55 12.28
N THR A 722 -10.63 26.08 11.10
CA THR A 722 -11.53 26.09 9.93
C THR A 722 -11.30 24.86 9.07
N ALA A 723 -12.20 24.57 8.12
CA ALA A 723 -12.04 23.43 7.20
C ALA A 723 -10.74 23.52 6.37
N GLU A 724 -10.35 24.72 5.93
CA GLU A 724 -9.15 24.93 5.10
C GLU A 724 -7.84 24.56 5.82
N ASN A 725 -7.76 24.86 7.12
CA ASN A 725 -6.57 24.64 7.94
C ASN A 725 -6.59 23.28 8.67
N PHE A 726 -7.63 22.47 8.46
CA PHE A 726 -7.81 21.22 9.18
C PHE A 726 -6.73 20.19 8.84
N SER A 727 -6.36 20.06 7.57
CA SER A 727 -5.35 19.11 7.11
C SER A 727 -3.95 19.41 7.68
N GLU A 728 -3.56 20.69 7.74
CA GLU A 728 -2.30 21.12 8.35
C GLU A 728 -2.25 20.82 9.85
N LEU A 729 -3.35 21.09 10.57
CA LEU A 729 -3.48 20.78 11.99
C LEU A 729 -3.40 19.27 12.25
N LEU A 730 -4.09 18.47 11.42
CA LEU A 730 -4.08 17.02 11.50
C LEU A 730 -2.67 16.45 11.30
N LEU A 731 -1.95 16.92 10.29
CA LEU A 731 -0.56 16.51 10.00
C LEU A 731 0.39 16.90 11.14
N LYS A 732 0.22 18.10 11.71
CA LYS A 732 0.99 18.53 12.89
C LYS A 732 0.76 17.58 14.07
N ASN A 733 -0.49 17.25 14.38
CA ASN A 733 -0.81 16.35 15.50
C ASN A 733 -0.32 14.92 15.24
N CYS A 734 -0.52 14.38 14.03
CA CYS A 734 0.02 13.08 13.59
C CYS A 734 1.54 13.01 13.75
N ARG A 735 2.26 14.09 13.42
CA ARG A 735 3.72 14.16 13.56
C ARG A 735 4.17 14.06 15.03
N TRP A 736 3.47 14.74 15.95
CA TRP A 736 3.82 14.72 17.37
C TRP A 736 3.67 13.32 17.98
N ILE A 737 2.65 12.57 17.57
CA ILE A 737 2.34 11.23 18.08
C ILE A 737 3.51 10.27 17.87
N TYR A 738 4.03 10.18 16.64
CA TYR A 738 5.12 9.25 16.32
C TYR A 738 6.49 9.66 16.89
N VAL A 739 6.67 10.93 17.28
CA VAL A 739 7.89 11.42 17.92
C VAL A 739 7.92 11.10 19.43
N VAL A 740 6.77 11.18 20.10
CA VAL A 740 6.66 10.93 21.56
C VAL A 740 6.66 9.44 21.89
N ASP A 741 6.11 8.60 21.03
CA ASP A 741 6.01 7.14 21.23
C ASP A 741 7.37 6.41 21.32
N ARG A 742 8.47 7.08 20.99
CA ARG A 742 9.85 6.56 21.12
C ARG A 742 10.79 7.36 22.01
N ASN A 743 10.36 8.53 22.48
CA ASN A 743 11.01 9.26 23.56
C ASN A 743 9.97 9.41 24.67
N PRO A 744 9.77 8.39 25.53
CA PRO A 744 8.98 8.59 26.73
C PRO A 744 9.74 9.61 27.58
N SER A 745 9.36 10.88 27.49
CA SER A 745 9.93 11.96 28.30
C SER A 745 9.71 11.70 29.78
#